data_AF-A0AA39LWB5-F1
#
_entry.id   AF-A0AA39LWB5-F1
#
_cell.length_a   1.000
_cell.length_b   1.000
_cell.length_c   1.000
_cell.angle_alpha   90.00
_cell.angle_beta   90.00
_cell.angle_gamma   90.00
#
_symmetry.space_group_name_H-M   'P 1'
#
loop_
_entity.id
_entity.type
_entity.pdbx_description
1 polymer ?
#
loop_
_entity_poly.entity_id
_entity_poly.type
_entity_poly.pdbx_seq_one_letter_code
_entity_poly.pdbx_strand_id
1 'polypeptide(L)'
;MDNNVKALQKALKDKSSECDALKKKVERAEKDRTLWEQQKRVLESKQPMDIQQLQSQKRELAIQLDREQSEKQELFMQINTLIAENAEIKCQNTGKAFEAENAKLKEELSQLTSEKLELTAKLSSAESELRHRSADVDSTRDELARARTAHELEKERLRGEVAECQKEIEMKTAALQSLRLAKQETNEDSEEAKKLRDEKVALEVTVSRLTAQLSESEEDHKKAMAKLQDQLERHREDLEAAKKSVSVLEDEVSKKDEELSLLRTRVVSLEENEHEKAGEQEKMKNEVKLLQDKNNMLTDQLDAVGKQLSESKRLQEELEGRVRRSAEASSEDKEALERRIREVEAKVEEKETEIVDLRREIVDADRKHIEKEHALKEALRERRELERNALEQKEALEELRQKKEQQEKDLEEAEETRRKLEEEHKKVQTEKMGLEKQLRVACDSSAAETNHLKSELESHVARIHILETQLDSQKDSVDEQVKQLRLELGAAGEKNAELAKELQDNRNRIKEIETEKIFALEEAAAKFGETESLWAEKLKESDSKTARKSSEAESLEKTVERLKTELNEKVDALQDSSEENESLRHELEKLSAAHKDFEKELQTEVVTLATSLQSVRDENASQQEEIANLRKRISALQDELHKVESERDDAIASEKSTNVSLGADVETLRADLKAQRESADARIGVLEAEKKVVDEEVRYLRAQLESATEDSKDVVEEATKKLAQQMDSLRRHNEKLANEAAIYSSLMEEKQARLTDAETRLTVQGEAVARLEAALQSSHTRLSETETKLKTIEETESGGEELESELLETRQKLKEAEGNIVDLNTQLHSSERARSEVEQRLKEHSAELDSLKLKLKELDETTAPKEELATVRGEKENAERKNQELEKELQKAREDLIANVNRFTEHLQIERERSDSDRKKSIDELATLQAQLLALKTTQTDIDSAKADVRELKKKVEELEEENRKLREKPSEADSERVAELVEENARLAGDLLKEQNRNARSAQVTELKREYEDELEKLGHKYSLQEEVLHKEISDLRKSIETDGALVRRKISSLESERDKLEEELKEAKRQLEKSRQNGGSPVPPPRRLVSSNSTVSTDTFLSERSTTPSTELDESKRLRAELDKSQRLVSVLRRKLQQATATR
;
A
#
# COMPACT_ATOMS: atom_id res chain seq x y z
N MET A 1 -89.37 3.32 -12.38
CA MET A 1 -88.47 3.96 -11.40
C MET A 1 -89.19 4.38 -10.11
N ASP A 2 -90.49 4.69 -10.13
CA ASP A 2 -91.23 5.16 -8.94
C ASP A 2 -91.35 4.18 -7.76
N ASN A 3 -91.36 2.86 -7.99
CA ASN A 3 -91.46 1.89 -6.90
C ASN A 3 -90.17 1.78 -6.06
N ASN A 4 -88.99 1.99 -6.66
CA ASN A 4 -87.72 2.00 -5.92
C ASN A 4 -87.55 3.28 -5.09
N VAL A 5 -88.04 4.43 -5.58
CA VAL A 5 -88.01 5.68 -4.82
C VAL A 5 -88.94 5.61 -3.60
N LYS A 6 -90.13 5.01 -3.75
CA LYS A 6 -91.05 4.78 -2.62
C LYS A 6 -90.49 3.78 -1.60
N ALA A 7 -89.80 2.73 -2.05
CA ALA A 7 -89.14 1.77 -1.16
C ALA A 7 -87.98 2.42 -0.38
N LEU A 8 -87.16 3.25 -1.04
CA LEU A 8 -86.08 3.99 -0.39
C LEU A 8 -86.60 5.07 0.57
N GLN A 9 -87.68 5.78 0.22
CA GLN A 9 -88.32 6.74 1.12
C GLN A 9 -88.93 6.06 2.36
N LYS A 10 -89.52 4.86 2.19
CA LYS A 10 -90.01 4.06 3.31
C LYS A 10 -88.85 3.57 4.18
N ALA A 11 -87.79 3.03 3.58
CA ALA A 11 -86.60 2.60 4.32
C ALA A 11 -85.91 3.75 5.06
N LEU A 12 -85.84 4.95 4.46
CA LEU A 12 -85.29 6.14 5.12
C LEU A 12 -86.18 6.61 6.28
N LYS A 13 -87.50 6.52 6.13
CA LYS A 13 -88.45 6.86 7.20
C LYS A 13 -88.39 5.85 8.35
N ASP A 14 -88.29 4.57 8.03
CA ASP A 14 -88.14 3.49 9.01
C ASP A 14 -86.79 3.64 9.74
N LYS A 15 -85.70 3.95 9.02
CA LYS A 15 -84.38 4.24 9.62
C LYS A 15 -84.37 5.51 10.48
N SER A 16 -85.08 6.56 10.06
CA SER A 16 -85.25 7.77 10.87
C SER A 16 -85.99 7.45 12.17
N SER A 17 -87.06 6.64 12.11
CA SER A 17 -87.79 6.21 13.30
C SER A 17 -86.97 5.29 14.21
N GLU A 18 -86.07 4.48 13.64
CA GLU A 18 -85.12 3.64 14.37
C GLU A 18 -84.06 4.50 15.08
N CYS A 19 -83.52 5.53 14.41
CA CYS A 19 -82.61 6.51 15.02
C CYS A 19 -83.28 7.28 16.16
N ASP A 20 -84.53 7.71 16.00
CA ASP A 20 -85.28 8.39 17.07
C ASP A 20 -85.55 7.44 18.25
N ALA A 21 -85.81 6.16 17.99
CA ALA A 21 -85.98 5.15 19.02
C ALA A 21 -84.66 4.87 19.77
N LEU A 22 -83.53 4.81 19.06
CA LEU A 22 -82.20 4.65 19.65
C LEU A 22 -81.81 5.88 20.46
N LYS A 23 -82.08 7.09 19.97
CA LYS A 23 -81.83 8.33 20.70
C LYS A 23 -82.59 8.37 22.01
N LYS A 24 -83.87 7.96 22.01
CA LYS A 24 -84.66 7.80 23.25
C LYS A 24 -84.11 6.72 24.19
N LYS A 25 -83.50 5.64 23.65
CA LYS A 25 -82.84 4.62 24.48
C LYS A 25 -81.55 5.15 25.11
N VAL A 26 -80.74 5.92 24.38
CA VAL A 26 -79.54 6.59 24.90
C VAL A 26 -79.92 7.60 25.98
N GLU A 27 -80.93 8.45 25.73
CA GLU A 27 -81.42 9.41 26.74
C GLU A 27 -81.95 8.71 28.01
N ARG A 28 -82.58 7.53 27.87
CA ARG A 28 -82.97 6.72 29.04
C ARG A 28 -81.76 6.13 29.74
N ALA A 29 -80.79 5.59 29.01
CA ALA A 29 -79.56 5.05 29.60
C ALA A 29 -78.73 6.13 30.32
N GLU A 30 -78.67 7.35 29.80
CA GLU A 30 -78.04 8.49 30.48
C GLU A 30 -78.80 8.91 31.74
N LYS A 31 -80.13 8.92 31.70
CA LYS A 31 -80.96 9.16 32.88
C LYS A 31 -80.78 8.07 33.95
N ASP A 32 -80.71 6.81 33.54
CA ASP A 32 -80.48 5.69 34.44
C ASP A 32 -79.05 5.73 35.01
N ARG A 33 -78.04 6.10 34.20
CA ARG A 33 -76.66 6.29 34.67
C ARG A 33 -76.57 7.42 35.69
N THR A 34 -77.21 8.55 35.44
CA THR A 34 -77.22 9.68 36.38
C THR A 34 -77.98 9.36 37.66
N LEU A 35 -79.11 8.65 37.57
CA LEU A 35 -79.82 8.10 38.73
C LEU A 35 -78.96 7.12 39.52
N TRP A 36 -78.23 6.23 38.84
CA TRP A 36 -77.33 5.28 39.47
C TRP A 36 -76.15 5.96 40.14
N GLU A 37 -75.52 6.96 39.50
CA GLU A 37 -74.47 7.79 40.11
C GLU A 37 -74.99 8.56 41.33
N GLN A 38 -76.24 9.02 41.29
CA GLN A 38 -76.87 9.72 42.42
C GLN A 38 -77.20 8.74 43.56
N GLN A 39 -77.71 7.55 43.26
CA GLN A 39 -77.89 6.47 44.23
C GLN A 39 -76.57 6.01 44.83
N LYS A 40 -75.53 5.83 44.02
CA LYS A 40 -74.18 5.49 44.46
C LYS A 40 -73.64 6.52 45.45
N ARG A 41 -73.76 7.83 45.13
CA ARG A 41 -73.38 8.91 46.05
C ARG A 41 -74.16 8.89 47.37
N VAL A 42 -75.46 8.58 47.31
CA VAL A 42 -76.31 8.45 48.52
C VAL A 42 -75.94 7.21 49.34
N LEU A 43 -75.52 6.12 48.70
CA LEU A 43 -75.05 4.92 49.37
C LEU A 43 -73.65 5.13 49.98
N GLU A 44 -72.75 5.80 49.26
CA GLU A 44 -71.43 6.21 49.74
C GLU A 44 -71.54 7.17 50.94
N SER A 45 -72.49 8.11 50.93
CA SER A 45 -72.70 9.02 52.07
C SER A 45 -73.28 8.35 53.32
N LYS A 46 -73.88 7.16 53.17
CA LYS A 46 -74.39 6.32 54.27
C LYS A 46 -73.39 5.29 54.76
N GLN A 47 -72.21 5.19 54.16
CA GLN A 47 -71.17 4.29 54.64
C GLN A 47 -70.58 4.77 55.97
N PRO A 48 -70.16 3.84 56.86
CA PRO A 48 -69.41 4.18 58.06
C PRO A 48 -68.21 5.07 57.75
N MET A 49 -67.89 5.97 58.68
CA MET A 49 -66.82 6.97 58.52
C MET A 49 -65.48 6.35 58.10
N ASP A 50 -65.15 5.18 58.65
CA ASP A 50 -63.91 4.45 58.33
C ASP A 50 -63.84 4.03 56.86
N ILE A 51 -64.96 3.61 56.27
CA ILE A 51 -65.02 3.22 54.85
C ILE A 51 -64.87 4.46 53.95
N GLN A 52 -65.45 5.60 54.34
CA GLN A 52 -65.27 6.86 53.62
C GLN A 52 -63.82 7.34 53.67
N GLN A 53 -63.16 7.22 54.82
CA GLN A 53 -61.72 7.54 54.98
C GLN A 53 -60.84 6.60 54.16
N LEU A 54 -61.11 5.30 54.13
CA LEU A 54 -60.37 4.36 53.29
C LEU A 54 -60.57 4.64 51.79
N GLN A 55 -61.78 5.05 51.38
CA GLN A 55 -62.04 5.45 49.99
C GLN A 55 -61.40 6.80 49.63
N SER A 56 -61.23 7.73 50.58
CA SER A 56 -60.47 8.96 50.33
C SER A 56 -58.98 8.66 50.22
N GLN A 57 -58.42 7.84 51.12
CA GLN A 57 -57.02 7.40 51.05
C GLN A 57 -56.74 6.62 49.77
N LYS A 58 -57.64 5.71 49.36
CA LYS A 58 -57.51 5.00 48.08
C LYS A 58 -57.49 5.94 46.87
N ARG A 59 -58.32 7.00 46.89
CA ARG A 59 -58.33 8.01 45.82
C ARG A 59 -57.05 8.84 45.83
N GLU A 60 -56.56 9.22 47.00
CA GLU A 60 -55.32 9.98 47.15
C GLU A 60 -54.10 9.18 46.68
N LEU A 61 -54.00 7.91 47.07
CA LEU A 61 -52.94 6.99 46.60
C LEU A 61 -53.01 6.76 45.08
N ALA A 62 -54.21 6.66 44.51
CA ALA A 62 -54.35 6.54 43.05
C ALA A 62 -53.85 7.80 42.32
N ILE A 63 -54.16 8.99 42.84
CA ILE A 63 -53.66 10.26 42.28
C ILE A 63 -52.14 10.37 42.42
N GLN A 64 -51.57 9.93 43.55
CA GLN A 64 -50.12 9.90 43.74
C GLN A 64 -49.45 8.94 42.76
N LEU A 65 -50.00 7.74 42.57
CA LEU A 65 -49.48 6.77 41.60
C LEU A 65 -49.51 7.31 40.17
N ASP A 66 -50.60 7.97 39.77
CA ASP A 66 -50.71 8.58 38.43
C ASP A 66 -49.68 9.71 38.24
N ARG A 67 -49.44 10.53 39.27
CA ARG A 67 -48.38 11.56 39.25
C ARG A 67 -46.99 10.94 39.09
N GLU A 68 -46.65 9.96 39.92
CA GLU A 68 -45.35 9.26 39.84
C GLU A 68 -45.15 8.56 38.49
N GLN A 69 -46.20 7.97 37.90
CA GLN A 69 -46.14 7.38 36.57
C GLN A 69 -45.88 8.43 35.49
N SER A 70 -46.49 9.62 35.60
CA SER A 70 -46.27 10.72 34.66
C SER A 70 -44.85 11.29 34.76
N GLU A 71 -44.33 11.50 35.98
CA GLU A 71 -42.95 11.96 36.21
C GLU A 71 -41.93 10.94 35.69
N LYS A 72 -42.18 9.64 35.93
CA LYS A 72 -41.35 8.56 35.38
C LYS A 72 -41.33 8.60 33.85
N GLN A 73 -42.48 8.79 33.19
CA GLN A 73 -42.54 8.90 31.73
C GLN A 73 -41.78 10.12 31.21
N GLU A 74 -41.89 11.26 31.89
CA GLU A 74 -41.17 12.49 31.53
C GLU A 74 -39.64 12.31 31.67
N LEU A 75 -39.19 11.71 32.78
CA LEU A 75 -37.77 11.40 32.98
C LEU A 75 -37.23 10.42 31.93
N PHE A 76 -38.02 9.41 31.53
CA PHE A 76 -37.61 8.52 30.43
C PHE A 76 -37.45 9.26 29.11
N MET A 77 -38.35 10.20 28.80
CA MET A 77 -38.19 11.04 27.61
C MET A 77 -36.92 11.90 27.68
N GLN A 78 -36.67 12.57 28.80
CA GLN A 78 -35.47 13.39 28.99
C GLN A 78 -34.18 12.58 28.88
N ILE A 79 -34.13 11.39 29.51
CA ILE A 79 -32.98 10.48 29.41
C ILE A 79 -32.76 10.05 27.95
N ASN A 80 -33.82 9.70 27.22
CA ASN A 80 -33.70 9.31 25.82
C ASN A 80 -33.22 10.46 24.93
N THR A 81 -33.67 11.69 25.19
CA THR A 81 -33.16 12.89 24.52
C THR A 81 -31.67 13.10 24.80
N LEU A 82 -31.24 13.00 26.07
CA LEU A 82 -29.82 13.14 26.43
C LEU A 82 -28.94 12.01 25.87
N ILE A 83 -29.47 10.79 25.73
CA ILE A 83 -28.77 9.69 25.06
C ILE A 83 -28.60 10.00 23.58
N ALA A 84 -29.63 10.53 22.91
CA ALA A 84 -29.56 10.93 21.51
C ALA A 84 -28.57 12.08 21.30
N GLU A 85 -28.63 13.14 22.12
CA GLU A 85 -27.69 14.26 22.08
C GLU A 85 -26.24 13.82 22.32
N ASN A 86 -26.00 12.92 23.30
CA ASN A 86 -24.65 12.38 23.51
C ASN A 86 -24.17 11.49 22.36
N ALA A 87 -25.07 10.75 21.71
CA ALA A 87 -24.72 9.97 20.51
C ALA A 87 -24.36 10.89 19.33
N GLU A 88 -25.10 11.99 19.14
CA GLU A 88 -24.83 12.99 18.10
C GLU A 88 -23.49 13.71 18.33
N ILE A 89 -23.22 14.17 19.55
CA ILE A 89 -21.94 14.82 19.90
C ILE A 89 -20.76 13.86 19.68
N LYS A 90 -20.95 12.56 19.96
CA LYS A 90 -19.90 11.55 19.76
C LYS A 90 -19.64 11.26 18.27
N CYS A 91 -20.67 11.35 17.43
CA CYS A 91 -20.56 11.20 15.98
C CYS A 91 -20.03 12.45 15.26
N GLN A 92 -20.21 13.64 15.83
CA GLN A 92 -19.74 14.92 15.26
C GLN A 92 -18.28 15.26 15.62
N ASN A 93 -17.59 14.42 16.39
CA ASN A 93 -16.23 14.73 16.82
C ASN A 93 -15.23 14.67 15.66
N THR A 94 -14.47 15.78 15.57
CA THR A 94 -13.33 16.10 14.70
C THR A 94 -12.33 14.98 14.33
N GLY A 95 -12.34 13.83 15.00
CA GLY A 95 -11.43 12.71 14.73
C GLY A 95 -11.55 12.14 13.31
N LYS A 96 -12.76 11.98 12.77
CA LYS A 96 -12.92 11.44 11.40
C LYS A 96 -12.42 12.40 10.32
N ALA A 97 -12.64 13.70 10.50
CA ALA A 97 -12.13 14.72 9.60
C ALA A 97 -10.59 14.78 9.64
N PHE A 98 -9.98 14.69 10.83
CA PHE A 98 -8.53 14.63 10.99
C PHE A 98 -7.93 13.32 10.47
N GLU A 99 -8.59 12.18 10.64
CA GLU A 99 -8.16 10.90 10.07
C GLU A 99 -8.20 10.92 8.53
N ALA A 100 -9.24 11.50 7.94
CA ALA A 100 -9.34 11.66 6.48
C ALA A 100 -8.29 12.63 5.94
N GLU A 101 -7.98 13.71 6.67
CA GLU A 101 -6.90 14.64 6.31
C GLU A 101 -5.52 13.98 6.45
N ASN A 102 -5.30 13.18 7.51
CA ASN A 102 -4.07 12.40 7.69
C ASN A 102 -3.89 11.32 6.61
N ALA A 103 -4.97 10.67 6.17
CA ALA A 103 -4.92 9.72 5.06
C ALA A 103 -4.52 10.42 3.76
N LYS A 104 -5.09 11.59 3.47
CA LYS A 104 -4.71 12.40 2.29
C LYS A 104 -3.26 12.87 2.35
N LEU A 105 -2.80 13.37 3.50
CA LEU A 105 -1.40 13.80 3.66
C LEU A 105 -0.41 12.63 3.52
N LYS A 106 -0.78 11.42 3.99
CA LYS A 106 0.02 10.20 3.77
C LYS A 106 0.07 9.80 2.30
N GLU A 107 -1.05 9.89 1.60
CA GLU A 107 -1.12 9.61 0.16
C GLU A 107 -0.27 10.61 -0.63
N GLU A 108 -0.39 11.91 -0.36
CA GLU A 108 0.43 12.98 -0.96
C GLU A 108 1.93 12.78 -0.69
N LEU A 109 2.32 12.43 0.55
CA LEU A 109 3.71 12.09 0.89
C LEU A 109 4.22 10.88 0.12
N SER A 110 3.40 9.84 -0.02
CA SER A 110 3.79 8.63 -0.77
C SER A 110 3.99 8.93 -2.25
N GLN A 111 3.10 9.74 -2.84
CA GLN A 111 3.15 10.12 -4.24
C GLN A 111 4.35 11.00 -4.55
N LEU A 112 4.61 12.04 -3.75
CA LEU A 112 5.79 12.89 -3.91
C LEU A 112 7.10 12.14 -3.69
N THR A 113 7.12 11.16 -2.78
CA THR A 113 8.31 10.31 -2.58
C THR A 113 8.58 9.43 -3.80
N SER A 114 7.53 8.86 -4.41
CA SER A 114 7.63 8.10 -5.67
C SER A 114 8.13 8.98 -6.82
N GLU A 115 7.54 10.17 -7.01
CA GLU A 115 7.95 11.12 -8.04
C GLU A 115 9.42 11.55 -7.88
N LYS A 116 9.85 11.83 -6.63
CA LYS A 116 11.25 12.14 -6.33
C LYS A 116 12.17 10.98 -6.73
N LEU A 117 11.84 9.74 -6.36
CA LEU A 117 12.66 8.58 -6.70
C LEU A 117 12.79 8.41 -8.22
N GLU A 118 11.70 8.61 -8.96
CA GLU A 118 11.71 8.54 -10.43
C GLU A 118 12.60 9.64 -11.04
N LEU A 119 12.48 10.89 -10.55
CA LEU A 119 13.32 12.00 -11.00
C LEU A 119 14.80 11.79 -10.64
N THR A 120 15.08 11.23 -9.45
CA THR A 120 16.45 10.89 -9.02
C THR A 120 17.07 9.83 -9.91
N ALA A 121 16.30 8.81 -10.31
CA ALA A 121 16.75 7.79 -11.26
C ALA A 121 17.03 8.39 -12.64
N LYS A 122 16.16 9.29 -13.13
CA LYS A 122 16.36 10.02 -14.40
C LYS A 122 17.61 10.91 -14.33
N LEU A 123 17.82 11.61 -13.22
CA LEU A 123 19.01 12.43 -12.99
C LEU A 123 20.29 11.60 -13.03
N SER A 124 20.33 10.46 -12.32
CA SER A 124 21.48 9.56 -12.34
C SER A 124 21.80 9.03 -13.75
N SER A 125 20.76 8.68 -14.53
CA SER A 125 20.93 8.29 -15.93
C SER A 125 21.49 9.43 -16.79
N ALA A 126 20.98 10.65 -16.61
CA ALA A 126 21.46 11.84 -17.34
C ALA A 126 22.90 12.22 -16.96
N GLU A 127 23.29 12.07 -15.70
CA GLU A 127 24.67 12.26 -15.23
C GLU A 127 25.62 11.23 -15.83
N SER A 128 25.21 9.96 -15.92
CA SER A 128 25.96 8.91 -16.61
C SER A 128 26.20 9.27 -18.07
N GLU A 129 25.15 9.71 -18.77
CA GLU A 129 25.24 10.13 -20.17
C GLU A 129 26.13 11.36 -20.33
N LEU A 130 26.07 12.32 -19.41
CA LEU A 130 26.96 13.48 -19.37
C LEU A 130 28.44 13.09 -19.21
N ARG A 131 28.74 12.11 -18.34
CA ARG A 131 30.10 11.57 -18.20
C ARG A 131 30.58 10.91 -19.48
N HIS A 132 29.72 10.15 -20.16
CA HIS A 132 30.06 9.52 -21.45
C HIS A 132 30.33 10.58 -22.53
N ARG A 133 29.47 11.58 -22.67
CA ARG A 133 29.68 12.69 -23.64
C ARG A 133 30.94 13.51 -23.31
N SER A 134 31.28 13.67 -22.03
CA SER A 134 32.53 14.33 -21.64
C SER A 134 33.75 13.51 -22.08
N ALA A 135 33.71 12.19 -21.91
CA ALA A 135 34.76 11.29 -22.36
C ALA A 135 34.92 11.30 -23.89
N ASP A 136 33.83 11.39 -24.65
CA ASP A 136 33.88 11.53 -26.12
C ASP A 136 34.55 12.83 -26.56
N VAL A 137 34.28 13.95 -25.88
CA VAL A 137 34.95 15.23 -26.13
C VAL A 137 36.46 15.13 -25.85
N ASP A 138 36.84 14.49 -24.74
CA ASP A 138 38.25 14.32 -24.39
C ASP A 138 38.97 13.36 -25.35
N SER A 139 38.34 12.25 -25.74
CA SER A 139 38.88 11.29 -26.71
C SER A 139 39.11 11.94 -28.07
N THR A 140 38.13 12.67 -28.60
CA THR A 140 38.26 13.36 -29.89
C THR A 140 39.28 14.51 -29.82
N ARG A 141 39.41 15.17 -28.68
CA ARG A 141 40.46 16.17 -28.43
C ARG A 141 41.86 15.54 -28.48
N ASP A 142 42.03 14.40 -27.84
CA ASP A 142 43.30 13.66 -27.82
C ASP A 142 43.65 13.11 -29.20
N GLU A 143 42.68 12.59 -29.95
CA GLU A 143 42.86 12.18 -31.35
C GLU A 143 43.31 13.35 -32.22
N LEU A 144 42.69 14.52 -32.05
CA LEU A 144 43.05 15.74 -32.78
C LEU A 144 44.46 16.23 -32.41
N ALA A 145 44.87 16.09 -31.14
CA ALA A 145 46.24 16.37 -30.71
C ALA A 145 47.25 15.37 -31.31
N ARG A 146 46.95 14.06 -31.27
CA ARG A 146 47.77 13.00 -31.87
C ARG A 146 47.93 13.21 -33.37
N ALA A 147 46.84 13.51 -34.08
CA ALA A 147 46.86 13.79 -35.51
C ALA A 147 47.78 14.97 -35.85
N ARG A 148 47.72 16.08 -35.09
CA ARG A 148 48.63 17.23 -35.27
C ARG A 148 50.09 16.84 -35.08
N THR A 149 50.41 16.07 -34.04
CA THR A 149 51.79 15.64 -33.78
C THR A 149 52.32 14.71 -34.87
N ALA A 150 51.50 13.76 -35.35
CA ALA A 150 51.87 12.84 -36.40
C ALA A 150 52.15 13.57 -37.73
N HIS A 151 51.33 14.56 -38.07
CA HIS A 151 51.56 15.37 -39.26
C HIS A 151 52.81 16.23 -39.17
N GLU A 152 53.09 16.87 -38.02
CA GLU A 152 54.29 17.70 -37.90
C GLU A 152 55.57 16.85 -38.04
N LEU A 153 55.56 15.62 -37.50
CA LEU A 153 56.65 14.65 -37.70
C LEU A 153 56.81 14.24 -39.17
N GLU A 154 55.71 13.93 -39.87
CA GLU A 154 55.75 13.53 -41.28
C GLU A 154 56.19 14.67 -42.20
N LYS A 155 55.75 15.89 -41.90
CA LYS A 155 56.16 17.12 -42.57
C LYS A 155 57.64 17.42 -42.34
N GLU A 156 58.15 17.24 -41.12
CA GLU A 156 59.60 17.35 -40.84
C GLU A 156 60.40 16.28 -41.59
N ARG A 157 59.91 15.03 -41.64
CA ARG A 157 60.55 13.93 -42.38
C ARG A 157 60.66 14.26 -43.88
N LEU A 158 59.55 14.61 -44.51
CA LEU A 158 59.50 14.95 -45.95
C LEU A 158 60.33 16.20 -46.27
N ARG A 159 60.33 17.22 -45.40
CA ARG A 159 61.21 18.40 -45.55
C ARG A 159 62.68 18.04 -45.39
N GLY A 160 63.02 17.14 -44.47
CA GLY A 160 64.38 16.62 -44.28
C GLY A 160 64.89 15.91 -45.54
N GLU A 161 64.08 15.02 -46.12
CA GLU A 161 64.41 14.30 -47.36
C GLU A 161 64.58 15.27 -48.55
N VAL A 162 63.70 16.26 -48.67
CA VAL A 162 63.84 17.33 -49.70
C VAL A 162 65.15 18.09 -49.52
N ALA A 163 65.50 18.47 -48.29
CA ALA A 163 66.72 19.21 -47.98
C ALA A 163 67.99 18.38 -48.23
N GLU A 164 67.97 17.08 -47.93
CA GLU A 164 69.09 16.16 -48.23
C GLU A 164 69.30 16.02 -49.75
N CYS A 165 68.23 15.78 -50.52
CA CYS A 165 68.33 15.71 -51.98
C CYS A 165 68.80 17.05 -52.58
N GLN A 166 68.38 18.19 -52.03
CA GLN A 166 68.85 19.52 -52.46
C GLN A 166 70.34 19.72 -52.17
N LYS A 167 70.81 19.34 -50.99
CA LYS A 167 72.24 19.37 -50.64
C LYS A 167 73.06 18.46 -51.56
N GLU A 168 72.52 17.30 -51.94
CA GLU A 168 73.17 16.40 -52.88
C GLU A 168 73.22 17.00 -54.30
N ILE A 169 72.16 17.65 -54.77
CA ILE A 169 72.14 18.41 -56.02
C ILE A 169 73.22 19.52 -56.00
N GLU A 170 73.36 20.25 -54.90
CA GLU A 170 74.39 21.28 -54.74
C GLU A 170 75.80 20.70 -54.80
N MET A 171 76.06 19.60 -54.09
CA MET A 171 77.34 18.89 -54.13
C MET A 171 77.67 18.38 -55.53
N LYS A 172 76.70 17.79 -56.24
CA LYS A 172 76.86 17.32 -57.63
C LYS A 172 77.09 18.49 -58.59
N THR A 173 76.42 19.63 -58.37
CA THR A 173 76.62 20.86 -59.15
C THR A 173 78.02 21.45 -58.92
N ALA A 174 78.49 21.47 -57.67
CA ALA A 174 79.83 21.90 -57.31
C ALA A 174 80.89 20.95 -57.91
N ALA A 175 80.68 19.63 -57.83
CA ALA A 175 81.55 18.63 -58.44
C ALA A 175 81.63 18.79 -59.96
N LEU A 176 80.50 19.03 -60.64
CA LEU A 176 80.46 19.35 -62.07
C LEU A 176 81.25 20.63 -62.42
N GLN A 177 81.17 21.67 -61.58
CA GLN A 177 81.96 22.89 -61.75
C GLN A 177 83.46 22.64 -61.51
N SER A 178 83.84 21.90 -60.46
CA SER A 178 85.22 21.53 -60.19
C SER A 178 85.82 20.68 -61.31
N LEU A 179 85.06 19.74 -61.88
CA LEU A 179 85.49 18.91 -63.01
C LEU A 179 85.74 19.76 -64.27
N ARG A 180 84.86 20.75 -64.53
CA ARG A 180 85.04 21.73 -65.61
C ARG A 180 86.30 22.58 -65.43
N LEU A 181 86.60 23.00 -64.20
CA LEU A 181 87.80 23.80 -63.91
C LEU A 181 89.09 22.98 -63.97
N ALA A 182 89.08 21.70 -63.56
CA ALA A 182 90.26 20.85 -63.46
C ALA A 182 90.77 20.30 -64.81
N LYS A 183 89.88 19.98 -65.77
CA LYS A 183 90.30 19.40 -67.07
C LYS A 183 90.71 20.44 -68.12
N GLN A 184 90.51 21.74 -67.89
CA GLN A 184 90.84 22.84 -68.84
C GLN A 184 90.36 22.60 -70.29
N GLU A 185 89.37 21.72 -70.48
CA GLU A 185 88.87 21.29 -71.78
C GLU A 185 87.39 21.65 -71.89
N THR A 186 87.03 22.26 -73.01
CA THR A 186 85.67 22.60 -73.43
C THR A 186 84.85 21.38 -73.88
N ASN A 187 85.35 20.15 -73.72
CA ASN A 187 84.64 18.96 -74.14
C ASN A 187 83.63 18.52 -73.07
N GLU A 188 82.36 18.86 -73.33
CA GLU A 188 81.20 18.50 -72.51
C GLU A 188 80.87 16.99 -72.49
N ASP A 189 81.62 16.16 -73.22
CA ASP A 189 81.32 14.74 -73.48
C ASP A 189 82.14 13.73 -72.64
N SER A 190 82.82 14.18 -71.56
CA SER A 190 83.40 13.24 -70.59
C SER A 190 82.30 12.37 -69.97
N GLU A 191 82.40 11.05 -70.05
CA GLU A 191 81.45 10.07 -69.49
C GLU A 191 81.09 10.39 -68.01
N GLU A 192 82.06 10.78 -67.20
CA GLU A 192 81.85 11.23 -65.80
C GLU A 192 80.96 12.48 -65.67
N ALA A 193 81.06 13.43 -66.61
CA ALA A 193 80.27 14.66 -66.61
C ALA A 193 78.82 14.41 -67.06
N LYS A 194 78.61 13.47 -68.01
CA LYS A 194 77.26 12.99 -68.37
C LYS A 194 76.61 12.28 -67.19
N LYS A 195 77.32 11.36 -66.55
CA LYS A 195 76.80 10.61 -65.40
C LYS A 195 76.41 11.53 -64.23
N LEU A 196 77.23 12.52 -63.88
CA LEU A 196 76.89 13.50 -62.84
C LEU A 196 75.71 14.41 -63.21
N ARG A 197 75.51 14.71 -64.51
CA ARG A 197 74.34 15.45 -65.00
C ARG A 197 73.07 14.61 -64.89
N ASP A 198 73.13 13.36 -65.33
CA ASP A 198 71.98 12.45 -65.30
C ASP A 198 71.57 12.15 -63.86
N GLU A 199 72.53 11.94 -62.95
CA GLU A 199 72.28 11.81 -61.51
C GLU A 199 71.67 13.09 -60.91
N LYS A 200 72.15 14.28 -61.31
CA LYS A 200 71.56 15.56 -60.89
C LYS A 200 70.12 15.73 -61.36
N VAL A 201 69.83 15.44 -62.64
CA VAL A 201 68.48 15.54 -63.20
C VAL A 201 67.55 14.53 -62.54
N ALA A 202 68.03 13.31 -62.26
CA ALA A 202 67.28 12.32 -61.49
C ALA A 202 66.96 12.84 -60.08
N LEU A 203 67.92 13.46 -59.38
CA LEU A 203 67.69 14.07 -58.07
C LEU A 203 66.70 15.24 -58.12
N GLU A 204 66.75 16.10 -59.14
CA GLU A 204 65.78 17.21 -59.34
C GLU A 204 64.35 16.67 -59.54
N VAL A 205 64.19 15.55 -60.27
CA VAL A 205 62.91 14.85 -60.41
C VAL A 205 62.45 14.28 -59.06
N THR A 206 63.36 13.71 -58.25
CA THR A 206 62.99 13.21 -56.91
C THR A 206 62.59 14.33 -55.96
N VAL A 207 63.25 15.49 -55.97
CA VAL A 207 62.86 16.68 -55.19
C VAL A 207 61.48 17.16 -55.60
N SER A 208 61.20 17.24 -56.90
CA SER A 208 59.89 17.63 -57.41
C SER A 208 58.79 16.67 -56.95
N ARG A 209 59.07 15.37 -56.96
CA ARG A 209 58.16 14.33 -56.45
C ARG A 209 57.92 14.43 -54.95
N LEU A 210 58.98 14.55 -54.15
CA LEU A 210 58.88 14.68 -52.69
C LEU A 210 58.16 15.97 -52.28
N THR A 211 58.37 17.07 -53.02
CA THR A 211 57.67 18.34 -52.80
C THR A 211 56.17 18.22 -53.12
N ALA A 212 55.81 17.49 -54.17
CA ALA A 212 54.41 17.20 -54.49
C ALA A 212 53.77 16.31 -53.41
N GLN A 213 54.47 15.27 -52.94
CA GLN A 213 54.02 14.41 -51.84
C GLN A 213 53.82 15.18 -50.53
N LEU A 214 54.72 16.13 -50.21
CA LEU A 214 54.55 17.02 -49.06
C LEU A 214 53.29 17.88 -49.18
N SER A 215 53.05 18.48 -50.36
CA SER A 215 51.85 19.28 -50.61
C SER A 215 50.56 18.45 -50.53
N GLU A 216 50.56 17.22 -51.04
CA GLU A 216 49.40 16.32 -51.00
C GLU A 216 49.11 15.86 -49.56
N SER A 217 50.15 15.51 -48.81
CA SER A 217 50.05 15.17 -47.38
C SER A 217 49.53 16.34 -46.53
N GLU A 218 49.98 17.57 -46.78
CA GLU A 218 49.50 18.76 -46.07
C GLU A 218 48.00 19.03 -46.35
N GLU A 219 47.55 18.85 -47.60
CA GLU A 219 46.14 19.02 -48.01
C GLU A 219 45.23 17.94 -47.39
N ASP A 220 45.66 16.69 -47.39
CA ASP A 220 44.89 15.58 -46.81
C ASP A 220 44.84 15.64 -45.29
N HIS A 221 45.94 16.03 -44.64
CA HIS A 221 45.92 16.29 -43.20
C HIS A 221 44.99 17.45 -42.85
N LYS A 222 44.99 18.53 -43.64
CA LYS A 222 44.07 19.66 -43.43
C LYS A 222 42.60 19.23 -43.50
N LYS A 223 42.24 18.33 -44.44
CA LYS A 223 40.88 17.75 -44.50
C LYS A 223 40.57 16.85 -43.30
N ALA A 224 41.51 16.01 -42.88
CA ALA A 224 41.34 15.14 -41.72
C ALA A 224 41.17 15.94 -40.42
N MET A 225 41.97 16.99 -40.24
CA MET A 225 41.88 17.92 -39.12
C MET A 225 40.55 18.66 -39.10
N ALA A 226 40.05 19.13 -40.25
CA ALA A 226 38.73 19.77 -40.33
C ALA A 226 37.61 18.81 -39.91
N LYS A 227 37.66 17.55 -40.32
CA LYS A 227 36.66 16.53 -39.92
C LYS A 227 36.68 16.24 -38.43
N LEU A 228 37.88 16.05 -37.84
CA LEU A 228 38.02 15.83 -36.40
C LEU A 228 37.58 17.06 -35.59
N GLN A 229 37.82 18.26 -36.13
CA GLN A 229 37.42 19.50 -35.49
C GLN A 229 35.89 19.70 -35.52
N ASP A 230 35.23 19.37 -36.63
CA ASP A 230 33.77 19.32 -36.73
C ASP A 230 33.16 18.28 -35.77
N GLN A 231 33.79 17.10 -35.63
CA GLN A 231 33.34 16.06 -34.69
C GLN A 231 33.46 16.53 -33.24
N LEU A 232 34.58 17.16 -32.88
CA LEU A 232 34.79 17.75 -31.55
C LEU A 232 33.76 18.84 -31.24
N GLU A 233 33.38 19.66 -32.21
CA GLU A 233 32.37 20.69 -32.04
C GLU A 233 30.97 20.09 -31.82
N ARG A 234 30.60 19.04 -32.57
CA ARG A 234 29.35 18.29 -32.33
C ARG A 234 29.31 17.65 -30.95
N HIS A 235 30.37 16.95 -30.54
CA HIS A 235 30.43 16.35 -29.20
C HIS A 235 30.37 17.41 -28.08
N ARG A 236 30.90 18.61 -28.30
CA ARG A 236 30.75 19.74 -27.37
C ARG A 236 29.32 20.26 -27.29
N GLU A 237 28.63 20.39 -28.42
CA GLU A 237 27.22 20.77 -28.45
C GLU A 237 26.35 19.73 -27.72
N ASP A 238 26.61 18.45 -27.96
CA ASP A 238 25.93 17.34 -27.29
C ASP A 238 26.22 17.33 -25.79
N LEU A 239 27.46 17.60 -25.36
CA LEU A 239 27.83 17.73 -23.95
C LEU A 239 27.12 18.90 -23.28
N GLU A 240 27.02 20.05 -23.94
CA GLU A 240 26.28 21.20 -23.42
C GLU A 240 24.77 20.95 -23.35
N ALA A 241 24.20 20.20 -24.30
CA ALA A 241 22.81 19.77 -24.23
C ALA A 241 22.57 18.83 -23.04
N ALA A 242 23.47 17.87 -22.79
CA ALA A 242 23.40 16.97 -21.64
C ALA A 242 23.55 17.74 -20.32
N LYS A 243 24.46 18.72 -20.23
CA LYS A 243 24.62 19.59 -19.04
C LYS A 243 23.33 20.32 -18.70
N LYS A 244 22.66 20.89 -19.70
CA LYS A 244 21.37 21.56 -19.51
C LYS A 244 20.30 20.57 -19.02
N SER A 245 20.28 19.36 -19.57
CA SER A 245 19.34 18.32 -19.14
C SER A 245 19.55 17.92 -17.67
N VAL A 246 20.80 17.73 -17.25
CA VAL A 246 21.15 17.43 -15.85
C VAL A 246 20.72 18.58 -14.94
N SER A 247 21.07 19.82 -15.28
CA SER A 247 20.69 21.01 -14.48
C SER A 247 19.17 21.16 -14.32
N VAL A 248 18.37 20.89 -15.36
CA VAL A 248 16.90 20.93 -15.24
C VAL A 248 16.39 19.85 -14.30
N LEU A 249 16.93 18.64 -14.37
CA LEU A 249 16.54 17.53 -13.49
C LEU A 249 16.99 17.78 -12.03
N GLU A 250 18.15 18.38 -11.81
CA GLU A 250 18.61 18.80 -10.47
C GLU A 250 17.64 19.83 -9.85
N ASP A 251 17.23 20.84 -10.62
CA ASP A 251 16.25 21.84 -10.18
C ASP A 251 14.88 21.22 -9.86
N GLU A 252 14.44 20.24 -10.67
CA GLU A 252 13.17 19.52 -10.43
C GLU A 252 13.23 18.64 -9.18
N VAL A 253 14.33 17.91 -8.96
CA VAL A 253 14.55 17.12 -7.73
C VAL A 253 14.58 18.04 -6.50
N SER A 254 15.29 19.17 -6.59
CA SER A 254 15.37 20.14 -5.49
C SER A 254 14.01 20.71 -5.12
N LYS A 255 13.17 21.07 -6.10
CA LYS A 255 11.79 21.54 -5.84
C LYS A 255 10.94 20.49 -5.15
N LYS A 256 11.04 19.22 -5.59
CA LYS A 256 10.31 18.11 -4.97
C LYS A 256 10.79 17.83 -3.55
N ASP A 257 12.08 18.04 -3.27
CA ASP A 257 12.63 17.96 -1.92
C ASP A 257 12.13 19.08 -0.99
N GLU A 258 12.00 20.30 -1.50
CA GLU A 258 11.39 21.41 -0.77
C GLU A 258 9.90 21.14 -0.46
N GLU A 259 9.14 20.64 -1.44
CA GLU A 259 7.73 20.23 -1.27
C GLU A 259 7.59 19.14 -0.20
N LEU A 260 8.44 18.10 -0.25
CA LEU A 260 8.47 17.03 0.76
C LEU A 260 8.85 17.55 2.14
N SER A 261 9.80 18.49 2.23
CA SER A 261 10.21 19.09 3.50
C SER A 261 9.07 19.88 4.15
N LEU A 262 8.33 20.66 3.35
CA LEU A 262 7.17 21.41 3.83
C LEU A 262 6.06 20.49 4.33
N LEU A 263 5.73 19.44 3.59
CA LEU A 263 4.73 18.46 3.98
C LEU A 263 5.13 17.67 5.23
N ARG A 264 6.40 17.25 5.34
CA ARG A 264 6.93 16.59 6.55
C ARG A 264 6.82 17.50 7.77
N THR A 265 7.17 18.77 7.63
CA THR A 265 7.04 19.76 8.72
C THR A 265 5.58 19.92 9.12
N ARG A 266 4.66 19.96 8.15
CA ARG A 266 3.22 20.04 8.42
C ARG A 266 2.68 18.81 9.16
N VAL A 267 3.14 17.61 8.78
CA VAL A 267 2.77 16.36 9.46
C VAL A 267 3.26 16.38 10.92
N VAL A 268 4.52 16.75 11.17
CA VAL A 268 5.07 16.86 12.53
C VAL A 268 4.24 17.84 13.37
N SER A 269 3.89 19.02 12.82
CA SER A 269 3.05 19.98 13.55
C SER A 269 1.63 19.46 13.84
N LEU A 270 1.09 18.57 13.00
CA LEU A 270 -0.21 17.94 13.24
C LEU A 270 -0.11 16.82 14.29
N GLU A 271 0.97 16.03 14.27
CA GLU A 271 1.28 15.00 15.27
C GLU A 271 1.50 15.59 16.67
N GLU A 272 2.16 16.75 16.77
CA GLU A 272 2.32 17.51 18.01
C GLU A 272 0.95 17.97 18.56
N ASN A 273 0.05 18.47 17.69
CA ASN A 273 -1.31 18.85 18.08
C ASN A 273 -2.17 17.64 18.51
N GLU A 274 -1.98 16.46 17.90
CA GLU A 274 -2.64 15.23 18.37
C GLU A 274 -2.13 14.79 19.73
N HIS A 275 -0.83 14.91 20.00
CA HIS A 275 -0.27 14.62 21.33
C HIS A 275 -0.84 15.54 22.41
N GLU A 276 -1.01 16.83 22.11
CA GLU A 276 -1.65 17.78 23.03
C GLU A 276 -3.10 17.40 23.32
N LYS A 277 -3.89 17.07 22.29
CA LYS A 277 -5.28 16.60 22.45
C LYS A 277 -5.38 15.28 23.20
N ALA A 278 -4.48 14.33 22.94
CA ALA A 278 -4.42 13.07 23.68
C ALA A 278 -4.14 13.33 25.18
N GLY A 279 -3.22 14.25 25.48
CA GLY A 279 -2.95 14.69 26.85
C GLY A 279 -4.15 15.35 27.54
N GLU A 280 -4.97 16.12 26.82
CA GLU A 280 -6.23 16.66 27.34
C GLU A 280 -7.29 15.57 27.56
N GLN A 281 -7.37 14.60 26.67
CA GLN A 281 -8.30 13.48 26.77
C GLN A 281 -7.95 12.56 27.96
N GLU A 282 -6.67 12.35 28.22
CA GLU A 282 -6.15 11.65 29.40
C GLU A 282 -6.56 12.36 30.70
N LYS A 283 -6.44 13.71 30.74
CA LYS A 283 -6.88 14.52 31.88
C LYS A 283 -8.38 14.39 32.13
N MET A 284 -9.20 14.50 31.08
CA MET A 284 -10.65 14.31 31.17
C MET A 284 -11.02 12.90 31.65
N LYS A 285 -10.31 11.86 31.19
CA LYS A 285 -10.53 10.47 31.62
C LYS A 285 -10.20 10.28 33.10
N ASN A 286 -9.13 10.90 33.59
CA ASN A 286 -8.76 10.90 35.00
C ASN A 286 -9.81 11.63 35.87
N GLU A 287 -10.36 12.73 35.38
CA GLU A 287 -11.44 13.46 36.07
C GLU A 287 -12.74 12.66 36.12
N VAL A 288 -13.12 11.99 35.02
CA VAL A 288 -14.27 11.08 35.00
C VAL A 288 -14.09 9.91 35.97
N LYS A 289 -12.89 9.33 36.05
CA LYS A 289 -12.58 8.27 37.00
C LYS A 289 -12.72 8.73 38.45
N LEU A 290 -12.20 9.92 38.77
CA LEU A 290 -12.34 10.52 40.09
C LEU A 290 -13.82 10.75 40.46
N LEU A 291 -14.63 11.22 39.51
CA LEU A 291 -16.06 11.40 39.69
C LEU A 291 -16.80 10.06 39.86
N GLN A 292 -16.41 9.01 39.12
CA GLN A 292 -16.94 7.66 39.28
C GLN A 292 -16.62 7.08 40.66
N ASP A 293 -15.38 7.21 41.13
CA ASP A 293 -14.99 6.74 42.46
C ASP A 293 -15.78 7.46 43.55
N LYS A 294 -16.02 8.76 43.38
CA LYS A 294 -16.86 9.55 44.29
C LYS A 294 -18.33 9.10 44.27
N ASN A 295 -18.86 8.76 43.10
CA ASN A 295 -20.24 8.30 42.96
C ASN A 295 -20.44 6.89 43.56
N ASN A 296 -19.45 6.01 43.41
CA ASN A 296 -19.43 4.70 44.06
C ASN A 296 -19.41 4.85 45.59
N MET A 297 -18.57 5.73 46.14
CA MET A 297 -18.58 6.02 47.58
C MET A 297 -19.94 6.55 48.08
N LEU A 298 -20.58 7.44 47.32
CA LEU A 298 -21.92 7.95 47.67
C LEU A 298 -22.98 6.85 47.63
N THR A 299 -22.88 5.92 46.68
CA THR A 299 -23.78 4.75 46.57
C THR A 299 -23.61 3.83 47.77
N ASP A 300 -22.38 3.52 48.16
CA ASP A 300 -22.08 2.72 49.35
C ASP A 300 -22.63 3.38 50.64
N GLN A 301 -22.54 4.71 50.73
CA GLN A 301 -23.14 5.48 51.83
C GLN A 301 -24.67 5.38 51.83
N LEU A 302 -25.30 5.43 50.65
CA LEU A 302 -26.75 5.32 50.51
C LEU A 302 -27.25 3.92 50.92
N ASP A 303 -26.53 2.88 50.53
CA ASP A 303 -26.81 1.50 50.94
C ASP A 303 -26.64 1.30 52.45
N ALA A 304 -25.63 1.93 53.06
CA ALA A 304 -25.43 1.90 54.51
C ALA A 304 -26.60 2.57 55.25
N VAL A 305 -27.08 3.72 54.77
CA VAL A 305 -28.28 4.39 55.31
C VAL A 305 -29.53 3.55 55.10
N GLY A 306 -29.68 2.90 53.93
CA GLY A 306 -30.77 1.97 53.64
C GLY A 306 -30.82 0.81 54.64
N LYS A 307 -29.66 0.23 54.97
CA LYS A 307 -29.54 -0.82 56.00
C LYS A 307 -29.94 -0.30 57.39
N GLN A 308 -29.45 0.87 57.78
CA GLN A 308 -29.83 1.49 59.06
C GLN A 308 -31.34 1.77 59.16
N LEU A 309 -31.96 2.22 58.06
CA LEU A 309 -33.41 2.44 58.02
C LEU A 309 -34.19 1.12 58.15
N SER A 310 -33.70 0.04 57.52
CA SER A 310 -34.30 -1.28 57.65
C SER A 310 -34.21 -1.86 59.07
N GLU A 311 -33.07 -1.64 59.75
CA GLU A 311 -32.89 -2.01 61.16
C GLU A 311 -33.81 -1.18 62.08
N SER A 312 -33.96 0.11 61.81
CA SER A 312 -34.87 1.00 62.54
C SER A 312 -36.33 0.55 62.39
N LYS A 313 -36.76 0.19 61.18
CA LYS A 313 -38.11 -0.37 60.93
C LYS A 313 -38.34 -1.68 61.70
N ARG A 314 -37.35 -2.57 61.71
CA ARG A 314 -37.43 -3.83 62.46
C ARG A 314 -37.55 -3.59 63.98
N LEU A 315 -36.80 -2.64 64.52
CA LEU A 315 -36.89 -2.26 65.94
C LEU A 315 -38.24 -1.62 66.26
N GLN A 316 -38.81 -0.84 65.34
CA GLN A 316 -40.15 -0.29 65.48
C GLN A 316 -41.21 -1.41 65.54
N GLU A 317 -41.15 -2.40 64.65
CA GLU A 317 -42.06 -3.56 64.68
C GLU A 317 -41.93 -4.38 65.99
N GLU A 318 -40.71 -4.57 66.50
CA GLU A 318 -40.49 -5.23 67.80
C GLU A 318 -41.11 -4.44 68.96
N LEU A 319 -41.00 -3.11 68.95
CA LEU A 319 -41.60 -2.23 69.96
C LEU A 319 -43.13 -2.26 69.89
N GLU A 320 -43.72 -2.18 68.70
CA GLU A 320 -45.16 -2.32 68.49
C GLU A 320 -45.68 -3.68 68.98
N GLY A 321 -44.93 -4.76 68.72
CA GLY A 321 -45.22 -6.10 69.23
C GLY A 321 -45.09 -6.23 70.75
N ARG A 322 -44.25 -5.44 71.41
CA ARG A 322 -44.18 -5.37 72.88
C ARG A 322 -45.37 -4.59 73.47
N VAL A 323 -45.78 -3.50 72.82
CA VAL A 323 -46.93 -2.69 73.24
C VAL A 323 -48.22 -3.50 73.15
N ARG A 324 -48.43 -4.27 72.06
CA ARG A 324 -49.60 -5.17 71.96
C ARG A 324 -49.65 -6.20 73.08
N ARG A 325 -48.54 -6.88 73.36
CA ARG A 325 -48.46 -7.87 74.46
C ARG A 325 -48.73 -7.24 75.83
N SER A 326 -48.27 -6.01 76.05
CA SER A 326 -48.57 -5.24 77.27
C SER A 326 -50.05 -4.86 77.39
N ALA A 327 -50.69 -4.52 76.27
CA ALA A 327 -52.12 -4.21 76.22
C ALA A 327 -53.00 -5.46 76.48
N GLU A 328 -52.60 -6.61 75.94
CA GLU A 328 -53.28 -7.90 76.18
C GLU A 328 -53.20 -8.31 77.67
N ALA A 329 -52.03 -8.22 78.30
CA ALA A 329 -51.88 -8.48 79.73
C ALA A 329 -52.74 -7.55 80.61
N SER A 330 -52.83 -6.27 80.23
CA SER A 330 -53.69 -5.32 80.95
C SER A 330 -55.18 -5.61 80.77
N SER A 331 -55.58 -6.21 79.65
CA SER A 331 -56.95 -6.67 79.41
C SER A 331 -57.31 -7.88 80.28
N GLU A 332 -56.39 -8.84 80.43
CA GLU A 332 -56.59 -10.01 81.29
C GLU A 332 -56.69 -9.63 82.78
N ASP A 333 -55.89 -8.67 83.25
CA ASP A 333 -55.98 -8.11 84.60
C ASP A 333 -57.33 -7.40 84.84
N LYS A 334 -57.85 -6.71 83.82
CA LYS A 334 -59.16 -6.06 83.87
C LYS A 334 -60.29 -7.08 84.00
N GLU A 335 -60.24 -8.17 83.24
CA GLU A 335 -61.22 -9.27 83.34
C GLU A 335 -61.13 -10.01 84.69
N ALA A 336 -59.94 -10.12 85.27
CA ALA A 336 -59.75 -10.68 86.61
C ALA A 336 -60.35 -9.79 87.71
N LEU A 337 -60.20 -8.46 87.58
CA LEU A 337 -60.82 -7.49 88.47
C LEU A 337 -62.35 -7.48 88.35
N GLU A 338 -62.89 -7.56 87.14
CA GLU A 338 -64.34 -7.64 86.90
C GLU A 338 -64.98 -8.89 87.51
N ARG A 339 -64.30 -10.05 87.46
CA ARG A 339 -64.76 -11.26 88.15
C ARG A 339 -64.81 -11.09 89.67
N ARG A 340 -63.84 -10.37 90.23
CA ARG A 340 -63.74 -10.10 91.67
C ARG A 340 -64.77 -9.08 92.16
N ILE A 341 -65.14 -8.13 91.31
CA ILE A 341 -66.25 -7.19 91.56
C ILE A 341 -67.59 -7.94 91.63
N ARG A 342 -67.88 -8.83 90.68
CA ARG A 342 -69.12 -9.65 90.70
C ARG A 342 -69.24 -10.54 91.94
N GLU A 343 -68.11 -11.03 92.47
CA GLU A 343 -68.06 -11.86 93.68
C GLU A 343 -68.30 -11.04 94.96
N VAL A 344 -67.96 -9.75 94.95
CA VAL A 344 -68.25 -8.80 96.04
C VAL A 344 -69.70 -8.33 95.98
N GLU A 345 -70.23 -8.08 94.78
CA GLU A 345 -71.64 -7.70 94.57
C GLU A 345 -72.61 -8.76 95.11
N ALA A 346 -72.32 -10.06 94.91
CA ALA A 346 -73.13 -11.15 95.47
C ALA A 346 -73.14 -11.21 97.01
N LYS A 347 -72.07 -10.74 97.68
CA LYS A 347 -72.01 -10.65 99.15
C LYS A 347 -72.72 -9.41 99.70
N VAL A 348 -72.90 -8.39 98.87
CA VAL A 348 -73.63 -7.16 99.22
C VAL A 348 -75.14 -7.39 99.14
N GLU A 349 -75.64 -8.11 98.13
CA GLU A 349 -77.07 -8.45 98.02
C GLU A 349 -77.60 -9.25 99.22
N GLU A 350 -76.79 -10.15 99.81
CA GLU A 350 -77.14 -10.90 101.03
C GLU A 350 -77.30 -9.99 102.26
N LYS A 351 -76.49 -8.92 102.35
CA LYS A 351 -76.54 -7.91 103.42
C LYS A 351 -77.62 -6.84 103.22
N GLU A 352 -78.05 -6.59 101.99
CA GLU A 352 -79.09 -5.62 101.66
C GLU A 352 -80.49 -6.09 102.05
N THR A 353 -80.76 -7.40 102.10
CA THR A 353 -82.05 -7.95 102.59
C THR A 353 -82.29 -7.71 104.09
N GLU A 354 -81.24 -7.60 104.90
CA GLU A 354 -81.30 -7.31 106.34
C GLU A 354 -81.42 -5.79 106.64
N ILE A 355 -81.14 -4.95 105.64
CA ILE A 355 -81.14 -3.48 105.72
C ILE A 355 -82.46 -2.88 105.19
N VAL A 356 -83.19 -3.59 104.33
CA VAL A 356 -84.50 -3.17 103.78
C VAL A 356 -85.59 -3.05 104.86
N ASP A 357 -85.53 -3.84 105.95
CA ASP A 357 -86.47 -3.75 107.07
C ASP A 357 -86.19 -2.57 108.03
N LEU A 358 -84.97 -2.02 108.03
CA LEU A 358 -84.59 -0.86 108.85
C LEU A 358 -84.58 0.48 108.09
N ARG A 359 -84.67 0.46 106.75
CA ARG A 359 -84.69 1.67 105.91
C ARG A 359 -86.09 2.19 105.57
N ARG A 360 -87.15 1.47 105.93
CA ARG A 360 -88.55 1.89 105.71
C ARG A 360 -88.99 3.07 106.61
N GLU A 361 -88.26 3.38 107.68
CA GLU A 361 -88.57 4.48 108.61
C GLU A 361 -87.74 5.76 108.39
N ILE A 362 -86.73 5.75 107.51
CA ILE A 362 -85.84 6.92 107.26
C ILE A 362 -86.12 7.60 105.90
N VAL A 363 -86.80 6.91 104.98
CA VAL A 363 -87.03 7.36 103.59
C VAL A 363 -88.12 8.43 103.42
N ASP A 364 -88.95 8.69 104.42
CA ASP A 364 -90.00 9.74 104.35
C ASP A 364 -89.52 11.15 104.77
N ALA A 365 -88.28 11.32 105.23
CA ALA A 365 -87.75 12.62 105.65
C ALA A 365 -86.86 13.34 104.60
N ASP A 366 -86.09 12.63 103.77
CA ASP A 366 -85.08 13.26 102.89
C ASP A 366 -85.48 13.41 101.41
N ARG A 367 -86.64 12.88 101.00
CA ARG A 367 -87.11 12.91 99.60
C ARG A 367 -87.51 14.31 99.08
N LYS A 368 -87.64 15.34 99.93
CA LYS A 368 -88.10 16.69 99.52
C LYS A 368 -87.01 17.77 99.44
N HIS A 369 -85.75 17.46 99.79
CA HIS A 369 -84.66 18.46 99.76
C HIS A 369 -83.69 18.30 98.56
N ILE A 370 -83.61 17.13 97.92
CA ILE A 370 -82.63 16.85 96.85
C ILE A 370 -83.13 17.22 95.44
N GLU A 371 -84.44 17.26 95.18
CA GLU A 371 -84.99 17.56 93.85
C GLU A 371 -84.87 19.03 93.42
N LYS A 372 -84.55 19.98 94.31
CA LYS A 372 -84.39 21.41 93.96
C LYS A 372 -82.95 21.86 93.70
N GLU A 373 -81.94 21.11 94.14
CA GLU A 373 -80.53 21.49 93.94
C GLU A 373 -79.92 20.93 92.64
N HIS A 374 -80.47 19.83 92.11
CA HIS A 374 -80.00 19.20 90.87
C HIS A 374 -80.45 19.98 89.61
N ALA A 375 -81.66 20.53 89.62
CA ALA A 375 -82.21 21.29 88.48
C ALA A 375 -81.50 22.63 88.20
N LEU A 376 -80.81 23.22 89.19
CA LEU A 376 -80.06 24.48 89.01
C LEU A 376 -78.62 24.27 88.50
N LYS A 377 -78.03 23.07 88.69
CA LYS A 377 -76.65 22.74 88.26
C LYS A 377 -76.58 22.25 86.82
N GLU A 378 -77.62 21.60 86.28
CA GLU A 378 -77.67 21.20 84.86
C GLU A 378 -77.91 22.39 83.92
N ALA A 379 -78.80 23.32 84.27
CA ALA A 379 -79.09 24.51 83.46
C ALA A 379 -77.89 25.48 83.28
N LEU A 380 -76.91 25.45 84.20
CA LEU A 380 -75.67 26.23 84.10
C LEU A 380 -74.54 25.51 83.34
N ARG A 381 -74.63 24.18 83.14
CA ARG A 381 -73.67 23.39 82.36
C ARG A 381 -74.00 23.47 80.86
N GLU A 382 -75.26 23.31 80.48
CA GLU A 382 -75.71 23.38 79.08
C GLU A 382 -75.47 24.78 78.47
N ARG A 383 -75.59 25.85 79.24
CA ARG A 383 -75.31 27.23 78.76
C ARG A 383 -73.82 27.49 78.47
N ARG A 384 -72.90 26.82 79.17
CA ARG A 384 -71.44 26.97 78.97
C ARG A 384 -70.87 26.08 77.87
N GLU A 385 -71.52 24.95 77.57
CA GLU A 385 -71.19 24.11 76.40
C GLU A 385 -71.69 24.73 75.09
N LEU A 386 -72.87 25.35 75.10
CA LEU A 386 -73.38 26.05 73.92
C LEU A 386 -72.55 27.30 73.53
N GLU A 387 -71.97 28.01 74.49
CA GLU A 387 -71.07 29.15 74.22
C GLU A 387 -69.67 28.72 73.72
N ARG A 388 -69.13 27.55 74.14
CA ARG A 388 -67.88 26.99 73.59
C ARG A 388 -68.06 26.46 72.17
N ASN A 389 -69.11 25.69 71.94
CA ASN A 389 -69.40 25.13 70.62
C ASN A 389 -69.69 26.23 69.57
N ALA A 390 -70.26 27.36 69.98
CA ALA A 390 -70.47 28.50 69.09
C ALA A 390 -69.19 29.27 68.74
N LEU A 391 -68.15 29.24 69.58
CA LEU A 391 -66.85 29.87 69.32
C LEU A 391 -65.98 28.98 68.40
N GLU A 392 -65.92 27.67 68.69
CA GLU A 392 -65.19 26.68 67.88
C GLU A 392 -65.79 26.53 66.48
N GLN A 393 -67.12 26.60 66.34
CA GLN A 393 -67.77 26.62 65.03
C GLN A 393 -67.43 27.89 64.23
N LYS A 394 -67.18 29.01 64.91
CA LYS A 394 -66.83 30.28 64.25
C LYS A 394 -65.40 30.25 63.72
N GLU A 395 -64.46 29.75 64.51
CA GLU A 395 -63.06 29.57 64.10
C GLU A 395 -62.92 28.52 62.97
N ALA A 396 -63.64 27.39 63.06
CA ALA A 396 -63.66 26.39 62.01
C ALA A 396 -64.29 26.90 60.70
N LEU A 397 -65.31 27.76 60.78
CA LEU A 397 -65.90 28.42 59.59
C LEU A 397 -64.96 29.45 58.97
N GLU A 398 -64.14 30.12 59.77
CA GLU A 398 -63.17 31.12 59.30
C GLU A 398 -61.95 30.46 58.64
N GLU A 399 -61.46 29.33 59.20
CA GLU A 399 -60.45 28.48 58.56
C GLU A 399 -60.97 27.85 57.26
N LEU A 400 -62.20 27.31 57.25
CA LEU A 400 -62.82 26.79 56.02
C LEU A 400 -62.98 27.87 54.95
N ARG A 401 -63.25 29.12 55.34
CA ARG A 401 -63.37 30.24 54.42
C ARG A 401 -62.01 30.61 53.80
N GLN A 402 -60.94 30.67 54.60
CA GLN A 402 -59.58 30.89 54.09
C GLN A 402 -59.11 29.75 53.20
N LYS A 403 -59.41 28.49 53.56
CA LYS A 403 -59.08 27.31 52.75
C LYS A 403 -59.83 27.30 51.42
N LYS A 404 -61.09 27.76 51.42
CA LYS A 404 -61.88 27.91 50.20
C LYS A 404 -61.35 29.02 49.29
N GLU A 405 -60.97 30.17 49.85
CA GLU A 405 -60.33 31.26 49.08
C GLU A 405 -59.00 30.83 48.46
N GLN A 406 -58.18 30.06 49.20
CA GLN A 406 -56.93 29.52 48.66
C GLN A 406 -57.21 28.49 47.54
N GLN A 407 -58.19 27.61 47.73
CA GLN A 407 -58.57 26.64 46.69
C GLN A 407 -59.14 27.30 45.43
N GLU A 408 -59.90 28.39 45.56
CA GLU A 408 -60.39 29.15 44.40
C GLU A 408 -59.22 29.81 43.64
N LYS A 409 -58.18 30.27 44.34
CA LYS A 409 -56.95 30.82 43.74
C LYS A 409 -56.11 29.77 43.02
N ASP A 410 -55.90 28.63 43.65
CA ASP A 410 -55.18 27.50 43.07
C ASP A 410 -55.93 26.94 41.84
N LEU A 411 -57.27 26.98 41.85
CA LEU A 411 -58.11 26.59 40.71
C LEU A 411 -57.97 27.57 39.54
N GLU A 412 -57.93 28.88 39.78
CA GLU A 412 -57.69 29.89 38.73
C GLU A 412 -56.31 29.70 38.09
N GLU A 413 -55.26 29.46 38.88
CA GLU A 413 -53.91 29.19 38.36
C GLU A 413 -53.85 27.86 37.57
N ALA A 414 -54.57 26.83 38.03
CA ALA A 414 -54.71 25.56 37.30
C ALA A 414 -55.50 25.71 35.99
N GLU A 415 -56.51 26.59 35.93
CA GLU A 415 -57.25 26.86 34.71
C GLU A 415 -56.43 27.70 33.70
N GLU A 416 -55.58 28.60 34.18
CA GLU A 416 -54.67 29.37 33.33
C GLU A 416 -53.58 28.47 32.71
N THR A 417 -53.01 27.56 33.50
CA THR A 417 -52.06 26.55 33.00
C THR A 417 -52.72 25.58 32.03
N ARG A 418 -53.95 25.13 32.30
CA ARG A 418 -54.72 24.30 31.36
C ARG A 418 -54.98 25.01 30.03
N ARG A 419 -55.32 26.31 30.05
CA ARG A 419 -55.49 27.10 28.80
C ARG A 419 -54.20 27.17 27.98
N LYS A 420 -53.05 27.41 28.63
CA LYS A 420 -51.74 27.45 27.95
C LYS A 420 -51.40 26.10 27.30
N LEU A 421 -51.63 24.99 28.02
CA LEU A 421 -51.44 23.64 27.49
C LEU A 421 -52.39 23.28 26.35
N GLU A 422 -53.66 23.71 26.40
CA GLU A 422 -54.61 23.51 25.29
C GLU A 422 -54.22 24.30 24.03
N GLU A 423 -53.64 25.49 24.18
CA GLU A 423 -53.12 26.28 23.06
C GLU A 423 -51.85 25.66 22.46
N GLU A 424 -50.94 25.16 23.30
CA GLU A 424 -49.76 24.42 22.85
C GLU A 424 -50.14 23.11 22.16
N HIS A 425 -51.10 22.35 22.68
CA HIS A 425 -51.57 21.13 22.04
C HIS A 425 -52.19 21.41 20.66
N LYS A 426 -52.93 22.51 20.49
CA LYS A 426 -53.43 22.93 19.17
C LYS A 426 -52.30 23.28 18.21
N LYS A 427 -51.26 23.96 18.70
CA LYS A 427 -50.09 24.34 17.90
C LYS A 427 -49.31 23.10 17.43
N VAL A 428 -49.01 22.18 18.34
CA VAL A 428 -48.33 20.91 18.04
C VAL A 428 -49.15 20.06 17.07
N GLN A 429 -50.48 20.04 17.20
CA GLN A 429 -51.32 19.28 16.27
C GLN A 429 -51.38 19.88 14.86
N THR A 430 -51.29 21.20 14.72
CA THR A 430 -51.15 21.84 13.40
C THR A 430 -49.77 21.61 12.78
N GLU A 431 -48.70 21.59 13.59
CA GLU A 431 -47.34 21.29 13.15
C GLU A 431 -47.22 19.81 12.73
N LYS A 432 -47.82 18.89 13.49
CA LYS A 432 -47.89 17.46 13.15
C LYS A 432 -48.60 17.21 11.81
N MET A 433 -49.75 17.85 11.55
CA MET A 433 -50.40 17.73 10.24
C MET A 433 -49.58 18.34 9.10
N GLY A 434 -48.79 19.39 9.37
CA GLY A 434 -47.85 19.96 8.42
C GLY A 434 -46.73 18.98 8.06
N LEU A 435 -46.13 18.34 9.07
CA LEU A 435 -45.07 17.35 8.93
C LEU A 435 -45.56 16.07 8.24
N GLU A 436 -46.74 15.54 8.61
CA GLU A 436 -47.33 14.36 7.94
C GLU A 436 -47.59 14.61 6.45
N LYS A 437 -47.97 15.84 6.07
CA LYS A 437 -48.17 16.22 4.68
C LYS A 437 -46.85 16.37 3.92
N GLN A 438 -45.79 16.85 4.58
CA GLN A 438 -44.44 16.90 4.00
C GLN A 438 -43.85 15.50 3.83
N LEU A 439 -44.08 14.60 4.78
CA LEU A 439 -43.59 13.22 4.72
C LEU A 439 -44.21 12.43 3.56
N ARG A 440 -45.51 12.61 3.30
CA ARG A 440 -46.17 11.97 2.13
C ARG A 440 -45.60 12.48 0.80
N VAL A 441 -45.35 13.78 0.68
CA VAL A 441 -44.77 14.37 -0.54
C VAL A 441 -43.32 13.90 -0.73
N ALA A 442 -42.55 13.76 0.36
CA ALA A 442 -41.19 13.23 0.31
C ALA A 442 -41.17 11.75 -0.10
N CYS A 443 -42.10 10.91 0.40
CA CYS A 443 -42.21 9.52 -0.03
C CYS A 443 -42.57 9.37 -1.51
N ASP A 444 -43.49 10.20 -2.02
CA ASP A 444 -43.88 10.18 -3.44
C ASP A 444 -42.73 10.70 -4.35
N SER A 445 -41.93 11.66 -3.89
CA SER A 445 -40.72 12.15 -4.61
C SER A 445 -39.60 11.10 -4.63
N SER A 446 -39.34 10.45 -3.49
CA SER A 446 -38.35 9.38 -3.38
C SER A 446 -38.68 8.19 -4.29
N ALA A 447 -39.97 7.86 -4.42
CA ALA A 447 -40.44 6.85 -5.37
C ALA A 447 -40.22 7.25 -6.84
N ALA A 448 -40.21 8.54 -7.17
CA ALA A 448 -39.91 9.02 -8.53
C ALA A 448 -38.40 9.02 -8.82
N GLU A 449 -37.58 9.44 -7.85
CA GLU A 449 -36.12 9.44 -7.95
C GLU A 449 -35.53 8.03 -8.07
N THR A 450 -36.05 7.07 -7.30
CA THR A 450 -35.64 5.66 -7.40
C THR A 450 -35.95 5.07 -8.78
N ASN A 451 -37.05 5.46 -9.41
CA ASN A 451 -37.37 5.05 -10.77
C ASN A 451 -36.47 5.74 -11.82
N HIS A 452 -36.06 6.98 -11.58
CA HIS A 452 -35.12 7.69 -12.46
C HIS A 452 -33.71 7.10 -12.38
N LEU A 453 -33.18 6.88 -11.17
CA LEU A 453 -31.89 6.24 -10.93
C LEU A 453 -31.84 4.82 -11.51
N LYS A 454 -32.94 4.07 -11.45
CA LYS A 454 -33.04 2.76 -12.08
C LYS A 454 -32.90 2.85 -13.61
N SER A 455 -33.51 3.85 -14.23
CA SER A 455 -33.35 4.11 -15.67
C SER A 455 -31.94 4.58 -16.05
N GLU A 456 -31.27 5.34 -15.18
CA GLU A 456 -29.87 5.75 -15.40
C GLU A 456 -28.91 4.58 -15.23
N LEU A 457 -29.14 3.71 -14.25
CA LEU A 457 -28.38 2.49 -14.05
C LEU A 457 -28.47 1.57 -15.27
N GLU A 458 -29.68 1.39 -15.82
CA GLU A 458 -29.89 0.63 -17.06
C GLU A 458 -29.13 1.23 -18.26
N SER A 459 -29.05 2.57 -18.35
CA SER A 459 -28.27 3.28 -19.37
C SER A 459 -26.75 3.09 -19.18
N HIS A 460 -26.26 3.17 -17.95
CA HIS A 460 -24.85 2.95 -17.63
C HIS A 460 -24.43 1.50 -17.88
N VAL A 461 -25.27 0.52 -17.53
CA VAL A 461 -25.03 -0.90 -17.83
C VAL A 461 -24.96 -1.14 -19.34
N ALA A 462 -25.86 -0.52 -20.12
CA ALA A 462 -25.78 -0.59 -21.58
C ALA A 462 -24.48 0.02 -22.13
N ARG A 463 -23.99 1.10 -21.52
CA ARG A 463 -22.73 1.75 -21.91
C ARG A 463 -21.50 0.92 -21.57
N ILE A 464 -21.48 0.27 -20.41
CA ILE A 464 -20.43 -0.66 -20.00
C ILE A 464 -20.35 -1.81 -21.01
N HIS A 465 -21.49 -2.38 -21.39
CA HIS A 465 -21.52 -3.48 -22.36
C HIS A 465 -20.96 -3.08 -23.74
N ILE A 466 -21.23 -1.84 -24.20
CA ILE A 466 -20.65 -1.31 -25.45
C ILE A 466 -19.13 -1.15 -25.33
N LEU A 467 -18.63 -0.67 -24.17
CA LEU A 467 -17.20 -0.50 -23.94
C LEU A 467 -16.47 -1.85 -23.82
N GLU A 468 -17.07 -2.84 -23.19
CA GLU A 468 -16.53 -4.22 -23.14
C GLU A 468 -16.40 -4.81 -24.55
N THR A 469 -17.44 -4.64 -25.39
CA THR A 469 -17.41 -5.10 -26.78
C THR A 469 -16.32 -4.39 -27.61
N GLN A 470 -16.07 -3.11 -27.33
CA GLN A 470 -14.98 -2.35 -27.97
C GLN A 470 -13.60 -2.82 -27.48
N LEU A 471 -13.45 -3.11 -26.19
CA LEU A 471 -12.21 -3.61 -25.61
C LEU A 471 -11.84 -4.98 -26.19
N ASP A 472 -12.81 -5.88 -26.34
CA ASP A 472 -12.61 -7.19 -26.97
C ASP A 472 -12.16 -7.05 -28.43
N SER A 473 -12.76 -6.12 -29.20
CA SER A 473 -12.33 -5.86 -30.57
C SER A 473 -10.92 -5.27 -30.68
N GLN A 474 -10.49 -4.46 -29.70
CA GLN A 474 -9.13 -3.93 -29.64
C GLN A 474 -8.12 -5.01 -29.25
N LYS A 475 -8.52 -5.91 -28.35
CA LYS A 475 -7.70 -7.06 -27.94
C LYS A 475 -7.42 -7.99 -29.12
N ASP A 476 -8.42 -8.31 -29.92
CA ASP A 476 -8.25 -9.11 -31.14
C ASP A 476 -7.31 -8.45 -32.16
N SER A 477 -7.35 -7.12 -32.28
CA SER A 477 -6.44 -6.34 -33.14
C SER A 477 -5.00 -6.38 -32.66
N VAL A 478 -4.78 -6.24 -31.34
CA VAL A 478 -3.45 -6.32 -30.73
C VAL A 478 -2.89 -7.74 -30.83
N ASP A 479 -3.71 -8.76 -30.61
CA ASP A 479 -3.30 -10.16 -30.73
C ASP A 479 -2.86 -10.50 -32.17
N GLU A 480 -3.51 -9.95 -33.19
CA GLU A 480 -3.08 -10.14 -34.58
C GLU A 480 -1.78 -9.36 -34.90
N GLN A 481 -1.59 -8.17 -34.33
CA GLN A 481 -0.31 -7.43 -34.42
C GLN A 481 0.85 -8.19 -33.76
N VAL A 482 0.62 -8.75 -32.56
CA VAL A 482 1.62 -9.57 -31.85
C VAL A 482 1.97 -10.83 -32.64
N LYS A 483 0.98 -11.47 -33.27
CA LYS A 483 1.19 -12.64 -34.13
C LYS A 483 2.00 -12.28 -35.38
N GLN A 484 1.78 -11.10 -35.96
CA GLN A 484 2.55 -10.61 -37.10
C GLN A 484 4.01 -10.32 -36.72
N LEU A 485 4.25 -9.67 -35.57
CA LEU A 485 5.60 -9.45 -35.03
C LEU A 485 6.34 -10.77 -34.71
N ARG A 486 5.62 -11.80 -34.23
CA ARG A 486 6.22 -13.13 -34.00
C ARG A 486 6.64 -13.82 -35.31
N LEU A 487 5.88 -13.66 -36.39
CA LEU A 487 6.25 -14.17 -37.71
C LEU A 487 7.47 -13.45 -38.28
N GLU A 488 7.53 -12.13 -38.13
CA GLU A 488 8.68 -11.32 -38.54
C GLU A 488 9.95 -11.67 -37.74
N LEU A 489 9.81 -11.90 -36.43
CA LEU A 489 10.91 -12.36 -35.58
C LEU A 489 11.39 -13.76 -35.97
N GLY A 490 10.48 -14.66 -36.33
CA GLY A 490 10.81 -15.99 -36.86
C GLY A 490 11.61 -15.91 -38.16
N ALA A 491 11.17 -15.07 -39.11
CA ALA A 491 11.86 -14.85 -40.38
C ALA A 491 13.24 -14.18 -40.20
N ALA A 492 13.38 -13.28 -39.22
CA ALA A 492 14.68 -12.70 -38.85
C ALA A 492 15.61 -13.73 -38.20
N GLY A 493 15.06 -14.65 -37.39
CA GLY A 493 15.79 -15.77 -36.82
C GLY A 493 16.34 -16.72 -37.88
N GLU A 494 15.54 -17.06 -38.89
CA GLU A 494 15.97 -17.89 -40.03
C GLU A 494 17.07 -17.20 -40.85
N LYS A 495 16.94 -15.90 -41.14
CA LYS A 495 18.00 -15.12 -41.82
C LYS A 495 19.30 -15.06 -41.03
N ASN A 496 19.22 -14.92 -39.71
CA ASN A 496 20.40 -14.95 -38.85
C ASN A 496 21.05 -16.33 -38.81
N ALA A 497 20.25 -17.41 -38.85
CA ALA A 497 20.77 -18.77 -38.96
C ALA A 497 21.46 -19.02 -40.31
N GLU A 498 20.92 -18.49 -41.40
CA GLU A 498 21.55 -18.54 -42.74
C GLU A 498 22.87 -17.74 -42.78
N LEU A 499 22.88 -16.51 -42.24
CA LEU A 499 24.10 -15.70 -42.11
C LEU A 499 25.16 -16.35 -41.23
N ALA A 500 24.77 -17.00 -40.13
CA ALA A 500 25.70 -17.73 -39.27
C ALA A 500 26.33 -18.93 -40.01
N LYS A 501 25.53 -19.63 -40.84
CA LYS A 501 26.01 -20.72 -41.69
C LYS A 501 26.96 -20.20 -42.78
N GLU A 502 26.64 -19.07 -43.40
CA GLU A 502 27.48 -18.44 -44.42
C GLU A 502 28.80 -17.92 -43.84
N LEU A 503 28.78 -17.36 -42.63
CA LEU A 503 29.98 -16.96 -41.89
C LEU A 503 30.84 -18.17 -41.50
N GLN A 504 30.22 -19.29 -41.12
CA GLN A 504 30.93 -20.54 -40.84
C GLN A 504 31.61 -21.09 -42.11
N ASP A 505 30.91 -21.09 -43.24
CA ASP A 505 31.45 -21.54 -44.54
C ASP A 505 32.57 -20.62 -45.05
N ASN A 506 32.42 -19.31 -44.87
CA ASN A 506 33.49 -18.34 -45.18
C ASN A 506 34.70 -18.51 -44.26
N ARG A 507 34.50 -18.81 -42.98
CA ARG A 507 35.58 -19.10 -42.04
C ARG A 507 36.35 -20.37 -42.44
N ASN A 508 35.65 -21.39 -42.95
CA ASN A 508 36.28 -22.61 -43.44
C ASN A 508 37.07 -22.35 -44.74
N ARG A 509 36.53 -21.54 -45.66
CA ARG A 509 37.26 -21.09 -46.87
C ARG A 509 38.49 -20.25 -46.54
N ILE A 510 38.42 -19.37 -45.54
CA ILE A 510 39.57 -18.58 -45.10
C ILE A 510 40.66 -19.50 -44.56
N LYS A 511 40.30 -20.52 -43.77
CA LYS A 511 41.27 -21.53 -43.30
C LYS A 511 41.91 -22.31 -44.44
N GLU A 512 41.15 -22.71 -45.47
CA GLU A 512 41.71 -23.36 -46.66
C GLU A 512 42.68 -22.43 -47.41
N ILE A 513 42.31 -21.17 -47.63
CA ILE A 513 43.17 -20.15 -48.25
C ILE A 513 44.42 -19.87 -47.40
N GLU A 514 44.31 -19.85 -46.08
CA GLU A 514 45.44 -19.70 -45.17
C GLU A 514 46.38 -20.89 -45.26
N THR A 515 45.87 -22.13 -45.32
CA THR A 515 46.71 -23.32 -45.52
C THR A 515 47.39 -23.34 -46.89
N GLU A 516 46.71 -22.90 -47.95
CA GLU A 516 47.30 -22.77 -49.30
C GLU A 516 48.35 -21.65 -49.35
N LYS A 517 48.13 -20.52 -48.65
CA LYS A 517 49.10 -19.42 -48.55
C LYS A 517 50.31 -19.79 -47.70
N ILE A 518 50.14 -20.58 -46.63
CA ILE A 518 51.24 -21.10 -45.83
C ILE A 518 52.11 -22.02 -46.69
N PHE A 519 51.50 -22.90 -47.49
CA PHE A 519 52.23 -23.76 -48.43
C PHE A 519 52.98 -22.96 -49.52
N ALA A 520 52.38 -21.89 -50.03
CA ALA A 520 53.03 -20.98 -50.98
C ALA A 520 54.14 -20.11 -50.35
N LEU A 521 54.00 -19.74 -49.07
CA LEU A 521 55.01 -19.00 -48.30
C LEU A 521 56.19 -19.90 -47.90
N GLU A 522 55.96 -21.18 -47.61
CA GLU A 522 57.01 -22.18 -47.42
C GLU A 522 57.81 -22.42 -48.71
N GLU A 523 57.14 -22.42 -49.88
CA GLU A 523 57.81 -22.49 -51.20
C GLU A 523 58.57 -21.19 -51.54
N ALA A 524 58.11 -20.03 -51.07
CA ALA A 524 58.80 -18.75 -51.21
C ALA A 524 59.99 -18.59 -50.24
N ALA A 525 59.89 -19.14 -49.02
CA ALA A 525 60.97 -19.16 -48.04
C ALA A 525 62.15 -20.04 -48.50
N ALA A 526 61.89 -21.15 -49.21
CA ALA A 526 62.93 -21.95 -49.85
C ALA A 526 63.70 -21.21 -50.96
N LYS A 527 63.12 -20.16 -51.56
CA LYS A 527 63.75 -19.32 -52.60
C LYS A 527 64.46 -18.08 -52.04
N PHE A 528 64.23 -17.70 -50.78
CA PHE A 528 64.91 -16.56 -50.14
C PHE A 528 66.24 -16.92 -49.46
N GLY A 529 66.51 -18.21 -49.21
CA GLY A 529 67.77 -18.70 -48.64
C GLY A 529 69.03 -18.46 -49.50
N GLU A 530 68.88 -18.12 -50.78
CA GLU A 530 70.01 -17.84 -51.68
C GLU A 530 70.44 -16.36 -51.71
N THR A 531 69.73 -15.43 -51.06
CA THR A 531 70.05 -13.98 -51.13
C THR A 531 70.45 -13.31 -49.81
N GLU A 532 70.41 -14.01 -48.68
CA GLU A 532 70.76 -13.46 -47.36
C GLU A 532 72.28 -13.50 -47.05
N SER A 533 73.07 -14.19 -47.88
CA SER A 533 74.54 -14.24 -47.76
C SER A 533 75.27 -12.92 -48.11
N LEU A 534 74.55 -11.88 -48.59
CA LEU A 534 75.14 -10.61 -49.02
C LEU A 534 74.92 -9.43 -48.06
N TRP A 535 74.18 -9.60 -46.96
CA TRP A 535 73.90 -8.52 -45.99
C TRP A 535 74.69 -8.63 -44.66
N ALA A 536 75.41 -9.74 -44.44
CA ALA A 536 76.16 -9.97 -43.21
C ALA A 536 77.47 -9.14 -43.08
N GLU A 537 77.87 -8.38 -44.10
CA GLU A 537 79.12 -7.60 -44.09
C GLU A 537 78.92 -6.09 -43.81
N LYS A 538 77.70 -5.65 -43.44
CA LYS A 538 77.40 -4.22 -43.19
C LYS A 538 76.89 -3.87 -41.79
N LEU A 539 77.01 -4.76 -40.81
CA LEU A 539 76.56 -4.53 -39.43
C LEU A 539 77.69 -4.62 -38.40
N LYS A 540 78.82 -3.95 -38.67
CA LYS A 540 79.98 -3.90 -37.75
C LYS A 540 80.45 -2.48 -37.40
N GLU A 541 79.53 -1.52 -37.36
CA GLU A 541 79.84 -0.15 -36.95
C GLU A 541 78.61 0.55 -36.35
N SER A 542 78.29 0.31 -35.07
CA SER A 542 77.50 1.25 -34.26
C SER A 542 77.48 0.91 -32.76
N ASP A 543 78.66 0.71 -32.16
CA ASP A 543 78.81 0.82 -30.70
C ASP A 543 79.10 2.29 -30.35
N SER A 544 78.05 3.07 -30.06
CA SER A 544 78.16 4.24 -29.18
C SER A 544 76.80 4.73 -28.67
N LYS A 545 76.37 4.27 -27.47
CA LYS A 545 75.61 5.07 -26.48
C LYS A 545 75.30 4.32 -25.18
N THR A 546 76.35 4.02 -24.43
CA THR A 546 76.33 3.74 -22.98
C THR A 546 76.35 5.06 -22.20
N ALA A 547 75.23 5.79 -22.14
CA ALA A 547 75.10 7.00 -21.29
C ALA A 547 73.67 7.46 -20.94
N ARG A 548 72.66 6.58 -20.88
CA ARG A 548 71.29 6.94 -20.44
C ARG A 548 70.60 5.83 -19.61
N LYS A 549 71.27 5.28 -18.60
CA LYS A 549 70.68 4.23 -17.73
C LYS A 549 70.75 4.51 -16.22
N SER A 550 71.18 5.69 -15.75
CA SER A 550 71.20 5.98 -14.30
C SER A 550 70.03 6.84 -13.79
N SER A 551 69.25 7.52 -14.65
CA SER A 551 68.08 8.31 -14.20
C SER A 551 66.76 7.53 -14.20
N GLU A 552 66.72 6.38 -14.88
CA GLU A 552 65.57 5.46 -14.89
C GLU A 552 65.59 4.50 -13.69
N ALA A 553 66.77 4.25 -13.11
CA ALA A 553 66.90 3.43 -11.90
C ALA A 553 66.39 4.17 -10.65
N GLU A 554 66.68 5.47 -10.50
CA GLU A 554 66.22 6.27 -9.35
C GLU A 554 64.71 6.58 -9.36
N SER A 555 64.07 6.62 -10.54
CA SER A 555 62.61 6.79 -10.62
C SER A 555 61.87 5.49 -10.29
N LEU A 556 62.44 4.35 -10.67
CA LEU A 556 61.91 3.03 -10.34
C LEU A 556 62.07 2.71 -8.86
N GLU A 557 63.20 3.09 -8.24
CA GLU A 557 63.43 2.91 -6.80
C GLU A 557 62.40 3.68 -5.95
N LYS A 558 62.10 4.94 -6.29
CA LYS A 558 61.04 5.72 -5.62
C LYS A 558 59.64 5.16 -5.80
N THR A 559 59.34 4.52 -6.94
CA THR A 559 58.06 3.83 -7.12
C THR A 559 57.96 2.54 -6.32
N VAL A 560 59.08 1.83 -6.14
CA VAL A 560 59.14 0.62 -5.31
C VAL A 560 58.99 0.96 -3.82
N GLU A 561 59.60 2.03 -3.33
CA GLU A 561 59.38 2.51 -1.94
C GLU A 561 57.92 2.86 -1.67
N ARG A 562 57.26 3.54 -2.63
CA ARG A 562 55.85 3.95 -2.50
C ARG A 562 54.89 2.76 -2.52
N LEU A 563 55.16 1.77 -3.38
CA LEU A 563 54.38 0.53 -3.41
C LEU A 563 54.59 -0.30 -2.13
N LYS A 564 55.78 -0.25 -1.52
CA LYS A 564 56.04 -0.88 -0.22
C LYS A 564 55.24 -0.25 0.92
N THR A 565 55.11 1.08 0.94
CA THR A 565 54.29 1.77 1.96
C THR A 565 52.81 1.48 1.76
N GLU A 566 52.32 1.50 0.51
CA GLU A 566 50.93 1.18 0.19
C GLU A 566 50.59 -0.31 0.48
N LEU A 567 51.54 -1.23 0.31
CA LEU A 567 51.36 -2.64 0.68
C LEU A 567 51.25 -2.83 2.19
N ASN A 568 52.10 -2.16 2.99
CA ASN A 568 52.03 -2.25 4.45
C ASN A 568 50.72 -1.67 5.00
N GLU A 569 50.26 -0.53 4.48
CA GLU A 569 48.97 0.05 4.89
C GLU A 569 47.78 -0.87 4.55
N LYS A 570 47.87 -1.64 3.48
CA LYS A 570 46.83 -2.62 3.09
C LYS A 570 46.88 -3.89 3.94
N VAL A 571 48.08 -4.32 4.37
CA VAL A 571 48.25 -5.43 5.30
C VAL A 571 47.66 -5.08 6.67
N ASP A 572 47.94 -3.88 7.19
CA ASP A 572 47.38 -3.42 8.46
C ASP A 572 45.84 -3.32 8.38
N ALA A 573 45.29 -2.79 7.29
CA ALA A 573 43.84 -2.70 7.09
C ALA A 573 43.15 -4.08 6.94
N LEU A 574 43.84 -5.08 6.36
CA LEU A 574 43.34 -6.45 6.28
C LEU A 574 43.38 -7.14 7.64
N GLN A 575 44.37 -6.83 8.48
CA GLN A 575 44.46 -7.36 9.83
C GLN A 575 43.35 -6.78 10.72
N ASP A 576 43.10 -5.48 10.67
CA ASP A 576 41.97 -4.84 11.38
C ASP A 576 40.62 -5.43 10.94
N SER A 577 40.43 -5.66 9.63
CA SER A 577 39.21 -6.28 9.10
C SER A 577 39.06 -7.76 9.49
N SER A 578 40.17 -8.48 9.66
CA SER A 578 40.16 -9.86 10.16
C SER A 578 39.71 -9.92 11.62
N GLU A 579 40.22 -9.02 12.46
CA GLU A 579 39.85 -8.93 13.88
C GLU A 579 38.37 -8.51 14.05
N GLU A 580 37.87 -7.61 13.21
CA GLU A 580 36.46 -7.21 13.17
C GLU A 580 35.54 -8.37 12.74
N ASN A 581 35.96 -9.16 11.73
CA ASN A 581 35.23 -10.35 11.30
C ASN A 581 35.20 -11.45 12.38
N GLU A 582 36.27 -11.62 13.16
CA GLU A 582 36.27 -12.54 14.30
C GLU A 582 35.33 -12.08 15.41
N SER A 583 35.28 -10.77 15.69
CA SER A 583 34.32 -10.19 16.64
C SER A 583 32.87 -10.42 16.21
N LEU A 584 32.55 -10.15 14.93
CA LEU A 584 31.21 -10.37 14.37
C LEU A 584 30.81 -11.85 14.38
N ARG A 585 31.75 -12.78 14.16
CA ARG A 585 31.48 -14.22 14.29
C ARG A 585 31.13 -14.61 15.72
N HIS A 586 31.82 -14.06 16.71
CA HIS A 586 31.49 -14.29 18.13
C HIS A 586 30.14 -13.70 18.54
N GLU A 587 29.73 -12.55 17.97
CA GLU A 587 28.39 -12.00 18.18
C GLU A 587 27.29 -12.85 17.51
N LEU A 588 27.52 -13.32 16.29
CA LEU A 588 26.61 -14.26 15.60
C LEU A 588 26.45 -15.57 16.38
N GLU A 589 27.52 -16.10 16.96
CA GLU A 589 27.47 -17.31 17.77
C GLU A 589 26.72 -17.09 19.09
N LYS A 590 26.86 -15.92 19.73
CA LYS A 590 26.06 -15.53 20.90
C LYS A 590 24.57 -15.36 20.57
N LEU A 591 24.24 -14.74 19.44
CA LEU A 591 22.86 -14.55 19.00
C LEU A 591 22.20 -15.90 18.63
N SER A 592 22.95 -16.80 18.00
CA SER A 592 22.49 -18.17 17.72
C SER A 592 22.20 -18.97 19.00
N ALA A 593 23.06 -18.85 20.02
CA ALA A 593 22.82 -19.47 21.32
C ALA A 593 21.57 -18.90 22.01
N ALA A 594 21.40 -17.57 22.01
CA ALA A 594 20.23 -16.92 22.57
C ALA A 594 18.92 -17.32 21.86
N HIS A 595 18.94 -17.43 20.52
CA HIS A 595 17.79 -17.89 19.76
C HIS A 595 17.41 -19.33 20.09
N LYS A 596 18.40 -20.21 20.31
CA LYS A 596 18.16 -21.61 20.68
C LYS A 596 17.56 -21.76 22.08
N ASP A 597 17.88 -20.87 23.01
CA ASP A 597 17.30 -20.88 24.34
C ASP A 597 15.89 -20.26 24.35
N PHE A 598 15.65 -19.20 23.59
CA PHE A 598 14.30 -18.66 23.36
C PHE A 598 13.36 -19.70 22.72
N GLU A 599 13.85 -20.49 21.75
CA GLU A 599 13.06 -21.54 21.10
C GLU A 599 12.66 -22.66 22.09
N LYS A 600 13.51 -23.01 23.04
CA LYS A 600 13.16 -23.96 24.11
C LYS A 600 12.10 -23.37 25.05
N GLU A 601 12.23 -22.09 25.40
CA GLU A 601 11.29 -21.41 26.27
C GLU A 601 9.90 -21.32 25.62
N LEU A 602 9.86 -20.96 24.33
CA LEU A 602 8.64 -20.98 23.53
C LEU A 602 8.00 -22.38 23.46
N GLN A 603 8.81 -23.43 23.29
CA GLN A 603 8.31 -24.82 23.31
C GLN A 603 7.70 -25.20 24.66
N THR A 604 8.31 -24.78 25.78
CA THR A 604 7.75 -25.04 27.11
C THR A 604 6.45 -24.28 27.37
N GLU A 605 6.34 -23.06 26.86
CA GLU A 605 5.14 -22.23 26.99
C GLU A 605 3.99 -22.77 26.14
N VAL A 606 4.26 -23.22 24.91
CA VAL A 606 3.28 -23.90 24.05
C VAL A 606 2.75 -25.18 24.70
N VAL A 607 3.62 -25.99 25.32
CA VAL A 607 3.21 -27.19 26.05
C VAL A 607 2.32 -26.82 27.24
N THR A 608 2.66 -25.76 27.99
CA THR A 608 1.91 -25.30 29.16
C THR A 608 0.54 -24.71 28.78
N LEU A 609 0.47 -23.95 27.68
CA LEU A 609 -0.78 -23.44 27.13
C LEU A 609 -1.66 -24.58 26.61
N ALA A 610 -1.09 -25.61 26.00
CA ALA A 610 -1.83 -26.79 25.55
C ALA A 610 -2.45 -27.57 26.72
N THR A 611 -1.75 -27.75 27.84
CA THR A 611 -2.30 -28.35 29.06
C THR A 611 -3.38 -27.48 29.71
N SER A 612 -3.20 -26.17 29.74
CA SER A 612 -4.21 -25.24 30.27
C SER A 612 -5.49 -25.23 29.42
N LEU A 613 -5.36 -25.21 28.09
CA LEU A 613 -6.48 -25.35 27.16
C LEU A 613 -7.21 -26.67 27.33
N GLN A 614 -6.49 -27.77 27.60
CA GLN A 614 -7.10 -29.06 27.85
C GLN A 614 -7.91 -29.06 29.16
N SER A 615 -7.39 -28.45 30.23
CA SER A 615 -8.13 -28.28 31.49
C SER A 615 -9.41 -27.48 31.30
N VAL A 616 -9.38 -26.40 30.51
CA VAL A 616 -10.57 -25.59 30.21
C VAL A 616 -11.58 -26.37 29.36
N ARG A 617 -11.14 -27.25 28.46
CA ARG A 617 -12.02 -28.14 27.70
C ARG A 617 -12.72 -29.16 28.61
N ASP A 618 -11.99 -29.72 29.57
CA ASP A 618 -12.56 -30.68 30.53
C ASP A 618 -13.56 -30.00 31.49
N GLU A 619 -13.28 -28.77 31.92
CA GLU A 619 -14.20 -27.97 32.73
C GLU A 619 -15.47 -27.58 31.96
N ASN A 620 -15.34 -27.18 30.69
CA ASN A 620 -16.49 -26.95 29.81
C ASN A 620 -17.34 -28.22 29.61
N ALA A 621 -16.71 -29.39 29.49
CA ALA A 621 -17.44 -30.66 29.40
C ALA A 621 -18.24 -30.95 30.68
N SER A 622 -17.65 -30.70 31.85
CA SER A 622 -18.33 -30.81 33.15
C SER A 622 -19.52 -29.85 33.26
N GLN A 623 -19.35 -28.59 32.84
CA GLN A 623 -20.43 -27.61 32.84
C GLN A 623 -21.56 -27.99 31.87
N GLN A 624 -21.25 -28.55 30.71
CA GLN A 624 -22.26 -29.05 29.78
C GLN A 624 -23.03 -30.25 30.35
N GLU A 625 -22.37 -31.13 31.09
CA GLU A 625 -23.03 -32.24 31.79
C GLU A 625 -23.96 -31.73 32.91
N GLU A 626 -23.55 -30.71 33.66
CA GLU A 626 -24.39 -30.05 34.67
C GLU A 626 -25.61 -29.36 34.04
N ILE A 627 -25.42 -28.64 32.93
CA ILE A 627 -26.53 -28.06 32.15
C ILE A 627 -27.49 -29.15 31.66
N ALA A 628 -26.98 -30.31 31.21
CA ALA A 628 -27.81 -31.43 30.79
C ALA A 628 -28.62 -32.02 31.95
N ASN A 629 -28.03 -32.12 33.15
CA ASN A 629 -28.71 -32.58 34.36
C ASN A 629 -29.77 -31.59 34.84
N LEU A 630 -29.49 -30.28 34.79
CA LEU A 630 -30.46 -29.23 35.10
C LEU A 630 -31.63 -29.24 34.11
N ARG A 631 -31.38 -29.44 32.82
CA ARG A 631 -32.44 -29.60 31.80
C ARG A 631 -33.33 -30.80 32.08
N LYS A 632 -32.76 -31.95 32.47
CA LYS A 632 -33.53 -33.12 32.91
C LYS A 632 -34.38 -32.84 34.15
N ARG A 633 -33.85 -32.08 35.11
CA ARG A 633 -34.57 -31.68 36.32
C ARG A 633 -35.74 -30.75 36.01
N ILE A 634 -35.54 -29.78 35.12
CA ILE A 634 -36.61 -28.88 34.64
C ILE A 634 -37.71 -29.68 33.96
N SER A 635 -37.36 -30.64 33.08
CA SER A 635 -38.35 -31.52 32.44
C SER A 635 -39.15 -32.33 33.46
N ALA A 636 -38.49 -32.91 34.48
CA ALA A 636 -39.19 -33.67 35.52
C ALA A 636 -40.15 -32.79 36.34
N LEU A 637 -39.75 -31.55 36.64
CA LEU A 637 -40.62 -30.59 37.33
C LEU A 637 -41.81 -30.14 36.46
N GLN A 638 -41.63 -30.04 35.15
CA GLN A 638 -42.72 -29.76 34.20
C GLN A 638 -43.72 -30.92 34.14
N ASP A 639 -43.24 -32.17 34.17
CA ASP A 639 -44.10 -33.36 34.23
C ASP A 639 -44.88 -33.45 35.56
N GLU A 640 -44.24 -33.09 36.69
CA GLU A 640 -44.90 -32.97 38.00
C GLU A 640 -45.98 -31.88 38.01
N LEU A 641 -45.72 -30.73 37.38
CA LEU A 641 -46.69 -29.64 37.25
C LEU A 641 -47.92 -30.09 36.46
N HIS A 642 -47.72 -30.74 35.31
CA HIS A 642 -48.82 -31.28 34.52
C HIS A 642 -49.63 -32.36 35.25
N LYS A 643 -48.98 -33.15 36.10
CA LYS A 643 -49.66 -34.13 36.94
C LYS A 643 -50.53 -33.45 38.00
N VAL A 644 -50.03 -32.40 38.66
CA VAL A 644 -50.79 -31.61 39.64
C VAL A 644 -51.96 -30.88 38.98
N GLU A 645 -51.79 -30.37 37.76
CA GLU A 645 -52.86 -29.78 36.96
C GLU A 645 -53.94 -30.80 36.62
N SER A 646 -53.56 -32.02 36.22
CA SER A 646 -54.51 -33.12 35.99
C SER A 646 -55.25 -33.53 37.26
N GLU A 647 -54.56 -33.63 38.40
CA GLU A 647 -55.19 -33.96 39.69
C GLU A 647 -56.13 -32.85 40.18
N ARG A 648 -55.83 -31.59 39.86
CA ARG A 648 -56.72 -30.44 40.12
C ARG A 648 -57.98 -30.50 39.27
N ASP A 649 -57.84 -30.85 38.00
CA ASP A 649 -58.97 -30.95 37.07
C ASP A 649 -59.87 -32.14 37.40
N ASP A 650 -59.30 -33.24 37.91
CA ASP A 650 -60.05 -34.39 38.45
C ASP A 650 -60.76 -34.05 39.78
N ALA A 651 -60.16 -33.23 40.64
CA ALA A 651 -60.80 -32.74 41.88
C ALA A 651 -62.01 -31.82 41.57
N ILE A 652 -61.88 -30.94 40.57
CA ILE A 652 -62.95 -30.06 40.07
C ILE A 652 -64.07 -30.87 39.40
N ALA A 653 -63.76 -32.02 38.79
CA ALA A 653 -64.77 -32.93 38.26
C ALA A 653 -65.56 -33.66 39.37
N SER A 654 -64.95 -33.93 40.53
CA SER A 654 -65.62 -34.61 41.66
C SER A 654 -66.61 -33.71 42.42
N GLU A 655 -66.37 -32.39 42.47
CA GLU A 655 -67.23 -31.41 43.15
C GLU A 655 -68.52 -31.03 42.39
N LYS A 656 -68.70 -31.49 41.15
CA LYS A 656 -69.88 -31.18 40.31
C LYS A 656 -71.07 -32.15 40.49
N SER A 657 -71.01 -33.12 41.40
CA SER A 657 -72.07 -34.14 41.56
C SER A 657 -73.16 -33.83 42.60
N THR A 658 -73.11 -32.70 43.30
CA THR A 658 -74.12 -32.38 44.33
C THR A 658 -74.57 -30.92 44.27
N ASN A 659 -75.61 -30.63 43.48
CA ASN A 659 -76.80 -29.89 43.96
C ASN A 659 -77.79 -29.63 42.82
N VAL A 660 -78.98 -30.21 42.96
CA VAL A 660 -80.15 -29.95 42.14
C VAL A 660 -81.12 -29.11 42.96
N SER A 661 -81.39 -27.88 42.54
CA SER A 661 -82.68 -27.19 42.68
C SER A 661 -82.53 -25.73 42.24
N LEU A 662 -83.26 -25.35 41.18
CA LEU A 662 -83.79 -24.00 40.84
C LEU A 662 -83.87 -23.85 39.31
N GLY A 663 -84.95 -24.37 38.73
CA GLY A 663 -85.13 -24.53 37.27
C GLY A 663 -85.59 -23.29 36.49
N ALA A 664 -85.51 -22.07 37.03
CA ALA A 664 -85.90 -20.85 36.30
C ALA A 664 -84.71 -19.92 35.99
N ASP A 665 -83.76 -19.78 36.92
CA ASP A 665 -82.54 -18.98 36.68
C ASP A 665 -81.50 -19.72 35.81
N VAL A 666 -81.63 -21.04 35.70
CA VAL A 666 -80.75 -21.90 34.88
C VAL A 666 -81.02 -21.73 33.38
N GLU A 667 -82.23 -21.34 32.96
CA GLU A 667 -82.55 -21.12 31.54
C GLU A 667 -82.07 -19.75 31.04
N THR A 668 -82.16 -18.71 31.86
CA THR A 668 -81.51 -17.41 31.60
C THR A 668 -79.99 -17.53 31.63
N LEU A 669 -79.42 -18.23 32.62
CA LEU A 669 -77.97 -18.49 32.65
C LEU A 669 -77.51 -19.39 31.51
N ARG A 670 -78.32 -20.34 31.02
CA ARG A 670 -78.01 -21.13 29.82
C ARG A 670 -78.09 -20.28 28.56
N ALA A 671 -79.03 -19.35 28.45
CA ALA A 671 -79.12 -18.42 27.33
C ALA A 671 -77.92 -17.46 27.31
N ASP A 672 -77.53 -16.93 28.47
CA ASP A 672 -76.36 -16.06 28.62
C ASP A 672 -75.05 -16.84 28.41
N LEU A 673 -74.93 -18.08 28.90
CA LEU A 673 -73.79 -18.96 28.60
C LEU A 673 -73.73 -19.36 27.13
N LYS A 674 -74.87 -19.53 26.46
CA LYS A 674 -74.91 -19.81 25.02
C LYS A 674 -74.50 -18.58 24.22
N ALA A 675 -74.96 -17.39 24.59
CA ALA A 675 -74.54 -16.13 23.97
C ALA A 675 -73.05 -15.84 24.22
N GLN A 676 -72.54 -16.13 25.43
CA GLN A 676 -71.11 -16.04 25.73
C GLN A 676 -70.29 -17.07 24.96
N ARG A 677 -70.80 -18.29 24.76
CA ARG A 677 -70.14 -19.32 23.95
C ARG A 677 -70.11 -18.94 22.48
N GLU A 678 -71.21 -18.45 21.92
CA GLU A 678 -71.26 -17.94 20.54
C GLU A 678 -70.34 -16.71 20.37
N SER A 679 -70.22 -15.85 21.38
CA SER A 679 -69.26 -14.74 21.39
C SER A 679 -67.81 -15.22 21.50
N ALA A 680 -67.54 -16.25 22.30
CA ALA A 680 -66.22 -16.86 22.43
C ALA A 680 -65.81 -17.58 21.13
N ASP A 681 -66.72 -18.32 20.50
CA ASP A 681 -66.49 -18.99 19.21
C ASP A 681 -66.26 -17.96 18.09
N ALA A 682 -66.97 -16.82 18.10
CA ALA A 682 -66.69 -15.71 17.18
C ALA A 682 -65.31 -15.07 17.42
N ARG A 683 -64.89 -14.91 18.69
CA ARG A 683 -63.55 -14.43 19.03
C ARG A 683 -62.46 -15.43 18.62
N ILE A 684 -62.69 -16.73 18.81
CA ILE A 684 -61.79 -17.80 18.36
C ILE A 684 -61.67 -17.74 16.83
N GLY A 685 -62.76 -17.57 16.08
CA GLY A 685 -62.71 -17.40 14.63
C GLY A 685 -61.92 -16.17 14.17
N VAL A 686 -61.99 -15.05 14.90
CA VAL A 686 -61.16 -13.86 14.64
C VAL A 686 -59.69 -14.14 14.96
N LEU A 687 -59.39 -14.77 16.10
CA LEU A 687 -58.02 -15.14 16.47
C LEU A 687 -57.40 -16.17 15.51
N GLU A 688 -58.20 -17.09 14.97
CA GLU A 688 -57.75 -18.03 13.93
C GLU A 688 -57.48 -17.34 12.58
N ALA A 689 -58.26 -16.31 12.24
CA ALA A 689 -58.01 -15.49 11.07
C ALA A 689 -56.74 -14.63 11.25
N GLU A 690 -56.56 -14.01 12.42
CA GLU A 690 -55.35 -13.27 12.79
C GLU A 690 -54.12 -14.19 12.79
N LYS A 691 -54.24 -15.40 13.36
CA LYS A 691 -53.18 -16.41 13.31
C LYS A 691 -52.79 -16.78 11.88
N LYS A 692 -53.76 -16.94 10.97
CA LYS A 692 -53.47 -17.22 9.55
C LYS A 692 -52.73 -16.06 8.88
N VAL A 693 -53.12 -14.82 9.16
CA VAL A 693 -52.41 -13.63 8.64
C VAL A 693 -50.97 -13.59 9.15
N VAL A 694 -50.76 -13.85 10.45
CA VAL A 694 -49.41 -13.94 11.04
C VAL A 694 -48.62 -15.11 10.45
N ASP A 695 -49.22 -16.28 10.24
CA ASP A 695 -48.55 -17.43 9.61
C ASP A 695 -48.16 -17.14 8.15
N GLU A 696 -49.00 -16.39 7.40
CA GLU A 696 -48.69 -15.91 6.05
C GLU A 696 -47.54 -14.90 6.06
N GLU A 697 -47.53 -13.97 7.01
CA GLU A 697 -46.47 -12.96 7.18
C GLU A 697 -45.14 -13.60 7.60
N VAL A 698 -45.16 -14.57 8.52
CA VAL A 698 -43.99 -15.38 8.87
C VAL A 698 -43.49 -16.18 7.68
N ARG A 699 -44.38 -16.72 6.84
CA ARG A 699 -43.98 -17.43 5.60
C ARG A 699 -43.34 -16.48 4.60
N TYR A 700 -43.88 -15.26 4.46
CA TYR A 700 -43.32 -14.23 3.60
C TYR A 700 -41.94 -13.76 4.07
N LEU A 701 -41.79 -13.49 5.38
CA LEU A 701 -40.51 -13.12 5.97
C LEU A 701 -39.47 -14.23 5.86
N ARG A 702 -39.85 -15.50 6.03
CA ARG A 702 -38.95 -16.64 5.78
C ARG A 702 -38.50 -16.71 4.32
N ALA A 703 -39.41 -16.51 3.36
CA ALA A 703 -39.05 -16.50 1.94
C ALA A 703 -38.11 -15.33 1.59
N GLN A 704 -38.31 -14.15 2.18
CA GLN A 704 -37.38 -13.02 2.03
C GLN A 704 -36.02 -13.32 2.64
N LEU A 705 -35.99 -13.92 3.84
CA LEU A 705 -34.75 -14.31 4.50
C LEU A 705 -34.00 -15.34 3.64
N GLU A 706 -34.69 -16.34 3.09
CA GLU A 706 -34.09 -17.38 2.25
C GLU A 706 -33.53 -16.81 0.94
N SER A 707 -34.24 -15.88 0.30
CA SER A 707 -33.74 -15.13 -0.85
C SER A 707 -32.49 -14.31 -0.50
N ALA A 708 -32.52 -13.57 0.62
CA ALA A 708 -31.38 -12.77 1.06
C ALA A 708 -30.17 -13.63 1.44
N THR A 709 -30.39 -14.83 1.99
CA THR A 709 -29.30 -15.78 2.27
C THR A 709 -28.69 -16.37 0.99
N GLU A 710 -29.49 -16.63 -0.05
CA GLU A 710 -28.95 -17.13 -1.32
C GLU A 710 -28.19 -16.03 -2.07
N ASP A 711 -28.72 -14.80 -2.09
CA ASP A 711 -28.01 -13.64 -2.65
C ASP A 711 -26.68 -13.36 -1.90
N SER A 712 -26.70 -13.46 -0.57
CA SER A 712 -25.47 -13.33 0.25
C SER A 712 -24.47 -14.45 -0.05
N LYS A 713 -24.93 -15.68 -0.26
CA LYS A 713 -24.09 -16.82 -0.58
C LYS A 713 -23.43 -16.69 -1.96
N ASP A 714 -24.15 -16.19 -2.96
CA ASP A 714 -23.60 -15.93 -4.29
C ASP A 714 -22.51 -14.83 -4.24
N VAL A 715 -22.74 -13.77 -3.47
CA VAL A 715 -21.74 -12.71 -3.26
C VAL A 715 -20.50 -13.24 -2.53
N VAL A 716 -20.68 -14.08 -1.51
CA VAL A 716 -19.57 -14.72 -0.78
C VAL A 716 -18.81 -15.70 -1.68
N GLU A 717 -19.50 -16.45 -2.54
CA GLU A 717 -18.87 -17.37 -3.50
C GLU A 717 -18.07 -16.61 -4.57
N GLU A 718 -18.57 -15.46 -5.04
CA GLU A 718 -17.84 -14.61 -5.99
C GLU A 718 -16.63 -13.92 -5.33
N ALA A 719 -16.79 -13.43 -4.09
CA ALA A 719 -15.68 -12.85 -3.32
C ALA A 719 -14.58 -13.88 -3.03
N THR A 720 -14.95 -15.12 -2.67
CA THR A 720 -13.99 -16.20 -2.47
C THR A 720 -13.31 -16.63 -3.77
N LYS A 721 -14.00 -16.64 -4.91
CA LYS A 721 -13.38 -16.84 -6.24
C LYS A 721 -12.38 -15.74 -6.58
N LYS A 722 -12.72 -14.46 -6.35
CA LYS A 722 -11.81 -13.33 -6.59
C LYS A 722 -10.58 -13.39 -5.68
N LEU A 723 -10.77 -13.70 -4.40
CA LEU A 723 -9.67 -13.88 -3.45
C LEU A 723 -8.75 -15.05 -3.85
N ALA A 724 -9.32 -16.18 -4.29
CA ALA A 724 -8.54 -17.31 -4.78
C ALA A 724 -7.71 -16.94 -6.02
N GLN A 725 -8.28 -16.18 -6.96
CA GLN A 725 -7.55 -15.69 -8.14
C GLN A 725 -6.42 -14.73 -7.76
N GLN A 726 -6.63 -13.83 -6.81
CA GLN A 726 -5.59 -12.94 -6.29
C GLN A 726 -4.48 -13.71 -5.58
N MET A 727 -4.83 -14.71 -4.76
CA MET A 727 -3.86 -15.58 -4.09
C MET A 727 -3.01 -16.37 -5.10
N ASP A 728 -3.61 -16.86 -6.18
CA ASP A 728 -2.87 -17.55 -7.24
C ASP A 728 -1.99 -16.60 -8.07
N SER A 729 -2.41 -15.34 -8.29
CA SER A 729 -1.53 -14.35 -8.94
C SER A 729 -0.33 -14.00 -8.05
N LEU A 730 -0.55 -13.84 -6.74
CA LEU A 730 0.52 -13.59 -5.77
C LEU A 730 1.48 -14.77 -5.67
N ARG A 731 0.97 -16.01 -5.67
CA ARG A 731 1.81 -17.22 -5.73
C ARG A 731 2.69 -17.25 -6.96
N ARG A 732 2.14 -16.98 -8.16
CA ARG A 732 2.94 -16.92 -9.40
C ARG A 732 3.96 -15.79 -9.38
N HIS A 733 3.64 -14.66 -8.75
CA HIS A 733 4.60 -13.56 -8.59
C HIS A 733 5.74 -13.95 -7.63
N ASN A 734 5.42 -14.56 -6.49
CA ASN A 734 6.43 -15.07 -5.56
C ASN A 734 7.30 -16.16 -6.17
N GLU A 735 6.74 -17.02 -7.03
CA GLU A 735 7.51 -18.04 -7.75
C GLU A 735 8.48 -17.41 -8.76
N LYS A 736 8.11 -16.30 -9.42
CA LYS A 736 9.03 -15.51 -10.26
C LYS A 736 10.14 -14.88 -9.44
N LEU A 737 9.81 -14.26 -8.30
CA LEU A 737 10.81 -13.68 -7.40
C LEU A 737 11.77 -14.74 -6.84
N ALA A 738 11.25 -15.93 -6.51
CA ALA A 738 12.09 -17.05 -6.07
C ALA A 738 13.04 -17.54 -7.17
N ASN A 739 12.56 -17.60 -8.43
CA ASN A 739 13.41 -17.94 -9.58
C ASN A 739 14.47 -16.86 -9.84
N GLU A 740 14.12 -15.58 -9.74
CA GLU A 740 15.07 -14.47 -9.85
C GLU A 740 16.12 -14.53 -8.73
N ALA A 741 15.71 -14.79 -7.48
CA ALA A 741 16.62 -14.98 -6.36
C ALA A 741 17.57 -16.18 -6.57
N ALA A 742 17.08 -17.29 -7.13
CA ALA A 742 17.91 -18.44 -7.47
C ALA A 742 18.95 -18.12 -8.56
N ILE A 743 18.57 -17.33 -9.57
CA ILE A 743 19.50 -16.86 -10.62
C ILE A 743 20.57 -15.96 -10.01
N TYR A 744 20.19 -15.01 -9.14
CA TYR A 744 21.17 -14.16 -8.45
C TYR A 744 22.10 -14.95 -7.54
N SER A 745 21.59 -15.94 -6.81
CA SER A 745 22.41 -16.83 -5.98
C SER A 745 23.43 -17.60 -6.82
N SER A 746 23.01 -18.18 -7.95
CA SER A 746 23.91 -18.88 -8.88
C SER A 746 24.98 -17.95 -9.47
N LEU A 747 24.61 -16.72 -9.82
CA LEU A 747 25.56 -15.71 -10.30
C LEU A 747 26.58 -15.31 -9.23
N MET A 748 26.15 -15.20 -7.97
CA MET A 748 27.04 -14.91 -6.84
C MET A 748 27.98 -16.07 -6.54
N GLU A 749 27.51 -17.31 -6.61
CA GLU A 749 28.35 -18.51 -6.51
C GLU A 749 29.39 -18.56 -7.63
N GLU A 750 29.01 -18.24 -8.87
CA GLU A 750 29.95 -18.18 -10.00
C GLU A 750 31.01 -17.08 -9.79
N LYS A 751 30.61 -15.90 -9.32
CA LYS A 751 31.55 -14.82 -8.98
C LYS A 751 32.51 -15.23 -7.87
N GLN A 752 32.02 -15.93 -6.84
CA GLN A 752 32.85 -16.43 -5.75
C GLN A 752 33.85 -17.50 -6.23
N ALA A 753 33.44 -18.37 -7.15
CA ALA A 753 34.32 -19.34 -7.78
C ALA A 753 35.43 -18.67 -8.63
N ARG A 754 35.09 -17.59 -9.34
CA ARG A 754 36.08 -16.79 -10.10
C ARG A 754 37.04 -16.03 -9.18
N LEU A 755 36.54 -15.50 -8.06
CA LEU A 755 37.37 -14.83 -7.05
C LEU A 755 38.39 -15.81 -6.45
N THR A 756 37.95 -17.00 -6.05
CA THR A 756 38.83 -18.03 -5.51
C THR A 756 39.87 -18.53 -6.54
N ASP A 757 39.51 -18.68 -7.82
CA ASP A 757 40.50 -18.95 -8.88
C ASP A 757 41.52 -17.81 -9.00
N ALA A 758 41.08 -16.54 -8.96
CA ALA A 758 41.99 -15.39 -8.99
C ALA A 758 42.92 -15.33 -7.77
N GLU A 759 42.41 -15.61 -6.57
CA GLU A 759 43.20 -15.69 -5.33
C GLU A 759 44.27 -16.78 -5.41
N THR A 760 43.91 -17.98 -5.88
CA THR A 760 44.91 -19.06 -6.06
C THR A 760 45.98 -18.70 -7.09
N ARG A 761 45.61 -18.04 -8.20
CA ARG A 761 46.58 -17.54 -9.18
C ARG A 761 47.51 -16.47 -8.60
N LEU A 762 46.97 -15.53 -7.83
CA LEU A 762 47.78 -14.51 -7.14
C LEU A 762 48.73 -15.16 -6.12
N THR A 763 48.28 -16.21 -5.43
CA THR A 763 49.14 -16.97 -4.50
C THR A 763 50.30 -17.63 -5.24
N VAL A 764 50.02 -18.29 -6.37
CA VAL A 764 51.06 -18.91 -7.22
C VAL A 764 52.02 -17.87 -7.80
N GLN A 765 51.52 -16.71 -8.22
CA GLN A 765 52.35 -15.60 -8.67
C GLN A 765 53.20 -15.03 -7.54
N GLY A 766 52.65 -14.89 -6.33
CA GLY A 766 53.38 -14.48 -5.13
C GLY A 766 54.52 -15.43 -4.80
N GLU A 767 54.29 -16.75 -4.89
CA GLU A 767 55.35 -17.75 -4.75
C GLU A 767 56.42 -17.64 -5.84
N ALA A 768 56.04 -17.35 -7.09
CA ALA A 768 56.98 -17.17 -8.19
C ALA A 768 57.85 -15.91 -7.98
N VAL A 769 57.24 -14.79 -7.53
CA VAL A 769 57.95 -13.56 -7.18
C VAL A 769 58.90 -13.82 -6.02
N ALA A 770 58.47 -14.51 -4.96
CA ALA A 770 59.35 -14.85 -3.83
C ALA A 770 60.57 -15.69 -4.26
N ARG A 771 60.40 -16.60 -5.24
CA ARG A 771 61.53 -17.37 -5.82
C ARG A 771 62.47 -16.47 -6.63
N LEU A 772 61.94 -15.53 -7.40
CA LEU A 772 62.74 -14.57 -8.15
C LEU A 772 63.50 -13.61 -7.23
N GLU A 773 62.86 -13.13 -6.16
CA GLU A 773 63.49 -12.31 -5.12
C GLU A 773 64.62 -13.07 -4.42
N ALA A 774 64.40 -14.33 -4.06
CA ALA A 774 65.45 -15.19 -3.49
C ALA A 774 66.62 -15.39 -4.46
N ALA A 775 66.35 -15.57 -5.76
CA ALA A 775 67.39 -15.67 -6.78
C ALA A 775 68.16 -14.35 -6.95
N LEU A 776 67.47 -13.21 -6.92
CA LEU A 776 68.06 -11.88 -7.00
C LEU A 776 68.94 -11.59 -5.76
N GLN A 777 68.48 -11.92 -4.57
CA GLN A 777 69.27 -11.84 -3.33
C GLN A 777 70.50 -12.75 -3.39
N SER A 778 70.38 -13.96 -3.95
CA SER A 778 71.54 -14.83 -4.18
C SER A 778 72.53 -14.24 -5.19
N SER A 779 72.04 -13.56 -6.24
CA SER A 779 72.91 -12.83 -7.18
C SER A 779 73.59 -11.63 -6.52
N HIS A 780 72.87 -10.88 -5.70
CA HIS A 780 73.40 -9.69 -5.03
C HIS A 780 74.44 -10.04 -3.97
N THR A 781 74.23 -11.12 -3.21
CA THR A 781 75.23 -11.65 -2.28
C THR A 781 76.49 -12.09 -3.02
N ARG A 782 76.37 -12.83 -4.13
CA ARG A 782 77.51 -13.20 -4.99
C ARG A 782 78.24 -11.97 -5.54
N LEU A 783 77.52 -10.95 -5.98
CA LEU A 783 78.11 -9.70 -6.46
C LEU A 783 78.87 -8.98 -5.34
N SER A 784 78.30 -8.87 -4.15
CA SER A 784 78.99 -8.29 -2.99
C SER A 784 80.22 -9.11 -2.57
N GLU A 785 80.17 -10.43 -2.69
CA GLU A 785 81.33 -11.31 -2.48
C GLU A 785 82.41 -11.10 -3.53
N THR A 786 82.05 -10.85 -4.79
CA THR A 786 83.03 -10.52 -5.84
C THR A 786 83.59 -9.11 -5.70
N GLU A 787 82.77 -8.13 -5.29
CA GLU A 787 83.22 -6.77 -5.02
C GLU A 787 84.13 -6.71 -3.80
N THR A 788 83.82 -7.45 -2.74
CA THR A 788 84.70 -7.57 -1.58
C THR A 788 86.01 -8.27 -1.94
N LYS A 789 85.98 -9.33 -2.78
CA LYS A 789 87.20 -9.96 -3.30
C LYS A 789 88.03 -8.99 -4.15
N LEU A 790 87.41 -8.25 -5.06
CA LEU A 790 88.09 -7.22 -5.86
C LEU A 790 88.68 -6.12 -4.98
N LYS A 791 87.94 -5.66 -3.97
CA LYS A 791 88.42 -4.67 -3.02
C LYS A 791 89.57 -5.18 -2.17
N THR A 792 89.57 -6.44 -1.76
CA THR A 792 90.73 -7.06 -1.09
C THR A 792 91.94 -7.22 -2.02
N ILE A 793 91.72 -7.43 -3.32
CA ILE A 793 92.79 -7.46 -4.33
C ILE A 793 93.35 -6.04 -4.57
N GLU A 794 92.52 -5.00 -4.53
CA GLU A 794 92.94 -3.60 -4.64
C GLU A 794 93.64 -3.06 -3.38
N GLU A 795 93.24 -3.53 -2.19
CA GLU A 795 93.78 -3.06 -0.91
C GLU A 795 95.04 -3.84 -0.43
N THR A 796 95.40 -4.95 -1.07
CA THR A 796 96.59 -5.74 -0.71
C THR A 796 97.60 -5.80 -1.86
N GLU A 797 98.83 -5.33 -1.62
CA GLU A 797 99.94 -5.41 -2.58
C GLU A 797 100.27 -6.86 -3.01
N SER A 798 99.81 -7.87 -2.26
CA SER A 798 99.95 -9.30 -2.60
C SER A 798 99.00 -9.79 -3.71
N GLY A 799 97.89 -9.09 -3.98
CA GLY A 799 96.96 -9.47 -5.06
C GLY A 799 97.54 -9.19 -6.46
N GLY A 800 98.37 -8.14 -6.56
CA GLY A 800 99.15 -7.86 -7.77
C GLY A 800 100.21 -8.93 -8.03
N GLU A 801 100.86 -9.45 -6.98
CA GLU A 801 101.86 -10.51 -7.10
C GLU A 801 101.24 -11.86 -7.50
N GLU A 802 100.03 -12.20 -7.03
CA GLU A 802 99.31 -13.41 -7.46
C GLU A 802 98.88 -13.34 -8.93
N LEU A 803 98.32 -12.21 -9.39
CA LEU A 803 97.99 -11.99 -10.80
C LEU A 803 99.23 -11.94 -11.70
N GLU A 804 100.35 -11.39 -11.21
CA GLU A 804 101.62 -11.38 -11.94
C GLU A 804 102.25 -12.79 -12.01
N SER A 805 102.06 -13.61 -10.96
CA SER A 805 102.46 -15.03 -10.93
C SER A 805 101.62 -15.87 -11.90
N GLU A 806 100.30 -15.68 -11.94
CA GLU A 806 99.41 -16.34 -12.92
C GLU A 806 99.70 -15.89 -14.36
N LEU A 807 100.04 -14.60 -14.57
CA LEU A 807 100.52 -14.08 -15.86
C LEU A 807 101.88 -14.67 -16.26
N LEU A 808 102.76 -14.93 -15.32
CA LEU A 808 104.04 -15.60 -15.56
C LEU A 808 103.83 -17.08 -15.91
N GLU A 809 102.91 -17.76 -15.23
CA GLU A 809 102.58 -19.16 -15.51
C GLU A 809 101.93 -19.32 -16.89
N THR A 810 101.01 -18.42 -17.26
CA THR A 810 100.41 -18.42 -18.61
C THR A 810 101.41 -18.09 -19.70
N ARG A 811 102.35 -17.17 -19.45
CA ARG A 811 103.49 -16.90 -20.37
C ARG A 811 104.42 -18.10 -20.51
N GLN A 812 104.64 -18.87 -19.44
CA GLN A 812 105.46 -20.07 -19.49
C GLN A 812 104.78 -21.19 -20.29
N LYS A 813 103.47 -21.41 -20.08
CA LYS A 813 102.66 -22.34 -20.89
C LYS A 813 102.61 -21.93 -22.36
N LEU A 814 102.56 -20.62 -22.64
CA LEU A 814 102.63 -20.10 -24.02
C LEU A 814 104.00 -20.40 -24.65
N LYS A 815 105.10 -20.25 -23.91
CA LYS A 815 106.45 -20.59 -24.37
C LYS A 815 106.62 -22.08 -24.66
N GLU A 816 106.02 -22.94 -23.83
CA GLU A 816 106.00 -24.39 -24.06
C GLU A 816 105.16 -24.75 -25.30
N ALA A 817 104.02 -24.07 -25.51
CA ALA A 817 103.23 -24.22 -26.71
C ALA A 817 103.99 -23.73 -27.97
N GLU A 818 104.73 -22.63 -27.88
CA GLU A 818 105.62 -22.16 -28.95
C GLU A 818 106.74 -23.15 -29.24
N GLY A 819 107.35 -23.75 -28.22
CA GLY A 819 108.32 -24.84 -28.38
C GLY A 819 107.73 -26.05 -29.09
N ASN A 820 106.52 -26.46 -28.70
CA ASN A 820 105.79 -27.56 -29.35
C ASN A 820 105.44 -27.24 -30.80
N ILE A 821 105.08 -25.99 -31.11
CA ILE A 821 104.84 -25.54 -32.49
C ILE A 821 106.14 -25.58 -33.30
N VAL A 822 107.27 -25.17 -32.73
CA VAL A 822 108.58 -25.26 -33.40
C VAL A 822 108.97 -26.72 -33.66
N ASP A 823 108.74 -27.62 -32.71
CA ASP A 823 108.99 -29.05 -32.89
C ASP A 823 108.08 -29.66 -33.95
N LEU A 824 106.78 -29.32 -33.93
CA LEU A 824 105.83 -29.72 -34.97
C LEU A 824 106.20 -29.16 -36.34
N ASN A 825 106.71 -27.93 -36.40
CA ASN A 825 107.15 -27.31 -37.65
C ASN A 825 108.46 -27.95 -38.16
N THR A 826 109.32 -28.40 -37.25
CA THR A 826 110.52 -29.18 -37.59
C THR A 826 110.14 -30.56 -38.11
N GLN A 827 109.15 -31.21 -37.49
CA GLN A 827 108.57 -32.45 -37.99
C GLN A 827 107.90 -32.25 -39.35
N LEU A 828 107.15 -31.16 -39.54
CA LEU A 828 106.54 -30.80 -40.82
C LEU A 828 107.59 -30.64 -41.90
N HIS A 829 108.67 -29.88 -41.66
CA HIS A 829 109.77 -29.75 -42.61
C HIS A 829 110.51 -31.06 -42.87
N SER A 830 110.63 -31.95 -41.89
CA SER A 830 111.18 -33.30 -42.11
C SER A 830 110.25 -34.16 -43.00
N SER A 831 108.93 -34.02 -42.81
CA SER A 831 107.91 -34.66 -43.62
C SER A 831 107.84 -34.06 -45.03
N GLU A 832 108.03 -32.75 -45.18
CA GLU A 832 108.11 -32.06 -46.48
C GLU A 832 109.39 -32.43 -47.23
N ARG A 833 110.51 -32.63 -46.54
CA ARG A 833 111.73 -33.18 -47.15
C ARG A 833 111.52 -34.62 -47.59
N ALA A 834 110.93 -35.46 -46.75
CA ALA A 834 110.59 -36.84 -47.13
C ALA A 834 109.61 -36.86 -48.32
N ARG A 835 108.62 -35.95 -48.35
CA ARG A 835 107.71 -35.77 -49.48
C ARG A 835 108.44 -35.26 -50.73
N SER A 836 109.38 -34.32 -50.58
CA SER A 836 110.18 -33.81 -51.71
C SER A 836 111.11 -34.90 -52.26
N GLU A 837 111.67 -35.75 -51.41
CA GLU A 837 112.44 -36.94 -51.82
C GLU A 837 111.55 -37.96 -52.55
N VAL A 838 110.31 -38.16 -52.08
CA VAL A 838 109.33 -39.01 -52.77
C VAL A 838 108.89 -38.39 -54.10
N GLU A 839 108.67 -37.08 -54.17
CA GLU A 839 108.34 -36.36 -55.40
C GLU A 839 109.53 -36.34 -56.37
N GLN A 840 110.75 -36.26 -55.87
CA GLN A 840 111.96 -36.41 -56.67
C GLN A 840 112.09 -37.83 -57.20
N ARG A 841 111.86 -38.86 -56.37
CA ARG A 841 111.78 -40.25 -56.83
C ARG A 841 110.64 -40.47 -57.82
N LEU A 842 109.51 -39.79 -57.68
CA LEU A 842 108.41 -39.82 -58.65
C LEU A 842 108.78 -39.14 -59.96
N LYS A 843 109.56 -38.05 -59.92
CA LYS A 843 110.12 -37.41 -61.12
C LYS A 843 111.17 -38.26 -61.80
N GLU A 844 112.06 -38.89 -61.02
CA GLU A 844 113.04 -39.86 -61.51
C GLU A 844 112.34 -41.07 -62.12
N HIS A 845 111.34 -41.64 -61.45
CA HIS A 845 110.51 -42.71 -62.01
C HIS A 845 109.68 -42.24 -63.20
N SER A 846 109.20 -40.99 -63.26
CA SER A 846 108.52 -40.48 -64.46
C SER A 846 109.48 -40.29 -65.63
N ALA A 847 110.72 -39.87 -65.35
CA ALA A 847 111.77 -39.73 -66.35
C ALA A 847 112.29 -41.11 -66.81
N GLU A 848 112.35 -42.09 -65.91
CA GLU A 848 112.59 -43.50 -66.23
C GLU A 848 111.42 -44.09 -67.01
N LEU A 849 110.18 -43.73 -66.71
CA LEU A 849 108.98 -44.19 -67.42
C LEU A 849 108.88 -43.52 -68.80
N ASP A 850 109.33 -42.28 -68.96
CA ASP A 850 109.46 -41.61 -70.26
C ASP A 850 110.69 -42.11 -71.05
N SER A 851 111.79 -42.47 -70.38
CA SER A 851 112.92 -43.20 -70.98
C SER A 851 112.52 -44.62 -71.39
N LEU A 852 111.70 -45.31 -70.59
CA LEU A 852 111.14 -46.63 -70.88
C LEU A 852 110.08 -46.55 -71.96
N LYS A 853 109.29 -45.48 -72.06
CA LYS A 853 108.42 -45.20 -73.22
C LYS A 853 109.21 -44.90 -74.48
N LEU A 854 110.35 -44.20 -74.38
CA LEU A 854 111.26 -43.99 -75.52
C LEU A 854 111.88 -45.33 -75.94
N LYS A 855 112.30 -46.16 -74.98
CA LYS A 855 112.77 -47.53 -75.21
C LYS A 855 111.66 -48.45 -75.72
N LEU A 856 110.39 -48.31 -75.30
CA LEU A 856 109.23 -49.03 -75.83
C LEU A 856 108.89 -48.59 -77.25
N LYS A 857 109.16 -47.32 -77.60
CA LYS A 857 109.06 -46.79 -78.96
C LYS A 857 110.24 -47.24 -79.85
N GLU A 858 111.38 -47.61 -79.24
CA GLU A 858 112.54 -48.25 -79.89
C GLU A 858 112.49 -49.79 -79.86
N LEU A 859 111.63 -50.41 -79.03
CA LEU A 859 111.43 -51.88 -78.86
C LEU A 859 110.12 -52.40 -79.48
N ASP A 860 109.33 -51.54 -80.15
CA ASP A 860 108.26 -51.95 -81.07
C ASP A 860 108.80 -52.65 -82.35
N GLU A 861 110.13 -52.81 -82.45
CA GLU A 861 110.76 -53.88 -83.20
C GLU A 861 111.19 -55.01 -82.23
N THR A 862 110.37 -56.06 -82.15
CA THR A 862 110.65 -57.43 -81.67
C THR A 862 110.27 -57.84 -80.23
N THR A 863 109.03 -58.34 -80.11
CA THR A 863 108.57 -59.54 -79.36
C THR A 863 108.91 -59.74 -77.86
N ALA A 864 108.04 -59.18 -77.01
CA ALA A 864 107.32 -59.71 -75.82
C ALA A 864 108.05 -60.51 -74.69
N PRO A 865 107.64 -60.33 -73.40
CA PRO A 865 106.52 -61.14 -72.88
C PRO A 865 105.52 -60.42 -71.94
N LYS A 866 104.35 -61.06 -71.78
CA LYS A 866 103.05 -60.55 -71.29
C LYS A 866 102.80 -60.59 -69.77
N GLU A 867 103.82 -60.76 -68.92
CA GLU A 867 103.61 -60.95 -67.46
C GLU A 867 103.67 -59.65 -66.64
N GLU A 868 104.42 -58.62 -67.05
CA GLU A 868 104.52 -57.33 -66.32
C GLU A 868 103.35 -56.37 -66.60
N LEU A 869 102.61 -56.57 -67.70
CA LEU A 869 101.40 -55.78 -68.02
C LEU A 869 100.19 -56.17 -67.17
N ALA A 870 100.18 -57.38 -66.59
CA ALA A 870 99.10 -57.83 -65.71
C ALA A 870 99.24 -57.26 -64.29
N THR A 871 100.46 -57.16 -63.77
CA THR A 871 100.74 -56.57 -62.45
C THR A 871 100.53 -55.06 -62.46
N VAL A 872 100.99 -54.35 -63.49
CA VAL A 872 100.77 -52.88 -63.61
C VAL A 872 99.28 -52.54 -63.83
N ARG A 873 98.51 -53.40 -64.52
CA ARG A 873 97.04 -53.24 -64.57
C ARG A 873 96.38 -53.47 -63.21
N GLY A 874 96.84 -54.47 -62.45
CA GLY A 874 96.33 -54.74 -61.10
C GLY A 874 96.62 -53.60 -60.12
N GLU A 875 97.81 -53.03 -60.15
CA GLU A 875 98.18 -51.88 -59.30
C GLU A 875 97.42 -50.61 -59.68
N LYS A 876 97.22 -50.38 -60.99
CA LYS A 876 96.38 -49.27 -61.48
C LYS A 876 94.92 -49.42 -61.05
N GLU A 877 94.32 -50.60 -61.20
CA GLU A 877 92.95 -50.86 -60.72
C GLU A 877 92.84 -50.70 -59.19
N ASN A 878 93.87 -51.08 -58.44
CA ASN A 878 93.86 -50.94 -56.98
C ASN A 878 93.98 -49.47 -56.54
N ALA A 879 94.79 -48.67 -57.23
CA ALA A 879 94.88 -47.23 -57.01
C ALA A 879 93.58 -46.49 -57.39
N GLU A 880 92.94 -46.88 -58.50
CA GLU A 880 91.64 -46.35 -58.90
C GLU A 880 90.53 -46.71 -57.90
N ARG A 881 90.53 -47.93 -57.34
CA ARG A 881 89.60 -48.32 -56.26
C ARG A 881 89.81 -47.49 -54.99
N LYS A 882 91.07 -47.27 -54.57
CA LYS A 882 91.37 -46.42 -53.41
C LYS A 882 90.97 -44.96 -53.61
N ASN A 883 91.15 -44.42 -54.81
CA ASN A 883 90.68 -43.06 -55.11
C ASN A 883 89.15 -42.97 -55.07
N GLN A 884 88.44 -43.97 -55.59
CA GLN A 884 86.98 -44.02 -55.50
C GLN A 884 86.47 -44.19 -54.06
N GLU A 885 87.20 -44.90 -53.19
CA GLU A 885 86.88 -44.98 -51.76
C GLU A 885 87.08 -43.64 -51.06
N LEU A 886 88.20 -42.94 -51.30
CA LEU A 886 88.45 -41.62 -50.72
C LEU A 886 87.44 -40.57 -51.21
N GLU A 887 87.03 -40.62 -52.48
CA GLU A 887 85.97 -39.75 -53.00
C GLU A 887 84.61 -40.04 -52.33
N LYS A 888 84.29 -41.31 -52.07
CA LYS A 888 83.07 -41.67 -51.33
C LYS A 888 83.10 -41.22 -49.87
N GLU A 889 84.25 -41.34 -49.20
CA GLU A 889 84.42 -40.85 -47.83
C GLU A 889 84.31 -39.32 -47.76
N LEU A 890 84.90 -38.61 -48.73
CA LEU A 890 84.82 -37.17 -48.82
C LEU A 890 83.41 -36.68 -49.16
N GLN A 891 82.69 -37.40 -50.02
CA GLN A 891 81.29 -37.12 -50.33
C GLN A 891 80.40 -37.34 -49.10
N LYS A 892 80.62 -38.43 -48.36
CA LYS A 892 79.90 -38.72 -47.12
C LYS A 892 80.18 -37.65 -46.04
N ALA A 893 81.43 -37.22 -45.89
CA ALA A 893 81.78 -36.15 -44.96
C ALA A 893 81.13 -34.80 -45.31
N ARG A 894 80.97 -34.50 -46.60
CA ARG A 894 80.23 -33.32 -47.07
C ARG A 894 78.74 -33.42 -46.77
N GLU A 895 78.14 -34.58 -47.00
CA GLU A 895 76.73 -34.84 -46.70
C GLU A 895 76.45 -34.76 -45.18
N ASP A 896 77.33 -35.32 -44.35
CA ASP A 896 77.23 -35.24 -42.89
C ASP A 896 77.40 -33.78 -42.39
N LEU A 897 78.27 -32.99 -43.01
CA LEU A 897 78.44 -31.57 -42.67
C LEU A 897 77.21 -30.74 -43.05
N ILE A 898 76.64 -30.96 -44.24
CA ILE A 898 75.40 -30.31 -44.69
C ILE A 898 74.24 -30.69 -43.76
N ALA A 899 74.13 -31.96 -43.37
CA ALA A 899 73.10 -32.41 -42.44
C ALA A 899 73.25 -31.76 -41.05
N ASN A 900 74.48 -31.60 -40.55
CA ASN A 900 74.72 -30.91 -39.28
C ASN A 900 74.43 -29.41 -39.34
N VAL A 901 74.79 -28.74 -40.45
CA VAL A 901 74.45 -27.33 -40.65
C VAL A 901 72.93 -27.17 -40.67
N ASN A 902 72.21 -27.98 -41.43
CA ASN A 902 70.75 -27.91 -41.50
C ASN A 902 70.09 -28.16 -40.13
N ARG A 903 70.58 -29.13 -39.34
CA ARG A 903 70.09 -29.36 -37.96
C ARG A 903 70.35 -28.17 -37.05
N PHE A 904 71.49 -27.50 -37.19
CA PHE A 904 71.79 -26.28 -36.43
C PHE A 904 70.90 -25.11 -36.84
N THR A 905 70.65 -24.95 -38.14
CA THR A 905 69.74 -23.92 -38.67
C THR A 905 68.31 -24.16 -38.19
N GLU A 906 67.85 -25.40 -38.20
CA GLU A 906 66.52 -25.80 -37.70
C GLU A 906 66.40 -25.58 -36.18
N HIS A 907 67.45 -25.89 -35.40
CA HIS A 907 67.46 -25.58 -33.97
C HIS A 907 67.39 -24.08 -33.69
N LEU A 908 68.13 -23.24 -34.44
CA LEU A 908 68.08 -21.79 -34.31
C LEU A 908 66.71 -21.22 -34.72
N GLN A 909 66.07 -21.80 -35.74
CA GLN A 909 64.71 -21.44 -36.15
C GLN A 909 63.70 -21.71 -35.03
N ILE A 910 63.74 -22.92 -34.44
CA ILE A 910 62.86 -23.33 -33.34
C ILE A 910 63.09 -22.45 -32.10
N GLU A 911 64.34 -22.10 -31.80
CA GLU A 911 64.68 -21.24 -30.66
C GLU A 911 64.20 -19.80 -30.86
N ARG A 912 64.26 -19.29 -32.10
CA ARG A 912 63.71 -17.98 -32.48
C ARG A 912 62.18 -17.96 -32.39
N GLU A 913 61.50 -18.99 -32.88
CA GLU A 913 60.04 -19.13 -32.77
C GLU A 913 59.57 -19.26 -31.32
N ARG A 914 60.33 -19.97 -30.46
CA ARG A 914 60.07 -20.01 -29.01
C ARG A 914 60.26 -18.64 -28.37
N SER A 915 61.35 -17.94 -28.69
CA SER A 915 61.61 -16.59 -28.18
C SER A 915 60.52 -15.59 -28.59
N ASP A 916 60.06 -15.64 -29.85
CA ASP A 916 59.00 -14.77 -30.35
C ASP A 916 57.62 -15.15 -29.77
N SER A 917 57.35 -16.45 -29.56
CA SER A 917 56.17 -16.92 -28.85
C SER A 917 56.15 -16.45 -27.39
N ASP A 918 57.28 -16.54 -26.69
CA ASP A 918 57.37 -16.12 -25.29
C ASP A 918 57.31 -14.59 -25.15
N ARG A 919 57.92 -13.85 -26.08
CA ARG A 919 57.73 -12.39 -26.18
C ARG A 919 56.27 -12.03 -26.43
N LYS A 920 55.56 -12.75 -27.30
CA LYS A 920 54.14 -12.52 -27.57
C LYS A 920 53.29 -12.77 -26.33
N LYS A 921 53.53 -13.86 -25.60
CA LYS A 921 52.87 -14.13 -24.31
C LYS A 921 53.15 -13.03 -23.30
N SER A 922 54.40 -12.57 -23.16
CA SER A 922 54.73 -11.46 -22.25
C SER A 922 54.09 -10.13 -22.67
N ILE A 923 53.93 -9.86 -23.97
CA ILE A 923 53.22 -8.67 -24.47
C ILE A 923 51.72 -8.77 -24.15
N ASP A 924 51.10 -9.93 -24.35
CA ASP A 924 49.68 -10.17 -24.03
C ASP A 924 49.43 -10.12 -22.50
N GLU A 925 50.37 -10.61 -21.70
CA GLU A 925 50.38 -10.49 -20.23
C GLU A 925 50.54 -9.03 -19.78
N LEU A 926 51.42 -8.25 -20.41
CA LEU A 926 51.56 -6.83 -20.13
C LEU A 926 50.30 -6.04 -20.51
N ALA A 927 49.66 -6.37 -21.64
CA ALA A 927 48.42 -5.74 -22.07
C ALA A 927 47.26 -6.04 -21.10
N THR A 928 47.17 -7.29 -20.60
CA THR A 928 46.17 -7.68 -19.60
C THR A 928 46.45 -7.05 -18.24
N LEU A 929 47.71 -6.98 -17.80
CA LEU A 929 48.10 -6.26 -16.58
C LEU A 929 47.81 -4.76 -16.69
N GLN A 930 48.02 -4.13 -17.85
CA GLN A 930 47.70 -2.73 -18.07
C GLN A 930 46.19 -2.46 -18.02
N ALA A 931 45.36 -3.38 -18.55
CA ALA A 931 43.91 -3.32 -18.43
C ALA A 931 43.45 -3.51 -16.97
N GLN A 932 44.05 -4.44 -16.24
CA GLN A 932 43.76 -4.67 -14.82
C GLN A 932 44.20 -3.49 -13.94
N LEU A 933 45.30 -2.81 -14.28
CA LEU A 933 45.78 -1.63 -13.55
C LEU A 933 44.87 -0.41 -13.76
N LEU A 934 44.27 -0.27 -14.95
CA LEU A 934 43.23 0.72 -15.21
C LEU A 934 41.93 0.40 -14.44
N ALA A 935 41.51 -0.87 -14.40
CA ALA A 935 40.35 -1.29 -13.60
C ALA A 935 40.58 -1.11 -12.10
N LEU A 936 41.79 -1.39 -11.61
CA LEU A 936 42.16 -1.17 -10.21
C LEU A 936 42.15 0.32 -9.85
N LYS A 937 42.58 1.20 -10.75
CA LYS A 937 42.49 2.66 -10.56
C LYS A 937 41.05 3.14 -10.42
N THR A 938 40.12 2.61 -11.21
CA THR A 938 38.69 2.93 -11.08
C THR A 938 38.09 2.38 -9.78
N THR A 939 38.47 1.17 -9.37
CA THR A 939 37.99 0.65 -8.07
C THR A 939 38.62 1.39 -6.88
N GLN A 940 39.84 1.90 -7.02
CA GLN A 940 40.51 2.68 -5.98
C GLN A 940 39.79 4.03 -5.77
N THR A 941 39.30 4.67 -6.83
CA THR A 941 38.46 5.88 -6.70
C THR A 941 37.13 5.59 -6.02
N ASP A 942 36.51 4.43 -6.29
CA ASP A 942 35.27 4.03 -5.64
C ASP A 942 35.49 3.67 -4.16
N ILE A 943 36.61 3.03 -3.83
CA ILE A 943 37.03 2.75 -2.44
C ILE A 943 37.30 4.05 -1.69
N ASP A 944 37.94 5.04 -2.32
CA ASP A 944 38.21 6.33 -1.69
C ASP A 944 36.93 7.14 -1.44
N SER A 945 35.91 7.00 -2.30
CA SER A 945 34.55 7.49 -2.04
C SER A 945 33.89 6.76 -0.88
N ALA A 946 33.89 5.43 -0.89
CA ALA A 946 33.31 4.63 0.19
C ALA A 946 33.99 4.88 1.55
N LYS A 947 35.31 5.15 1.56
CA LYS A 947 36.04 5.56 2.76
C LYS A 947 35.61 6.93 3.28
N ALA A 948 35.21 7.86 2.40
CA ALA A 948 34.66 9.14 2.82
C ALA A 948 33.30 8.93 3.52
N ASP A 949 32.45 8.09 2.96
CA ASP A 949 31.13 7.75 3.53
C ASP A 949 31.27 7.00 4.87
N VAL A 950 32.21 6.05 4.97
CA VAL A 950 32.50 5.33 6.22
C VAL A 950 33.03 6.26 7.30
N ARG A 951 33.86 7.27 6.97
CA ARG A 951 34.30 8.28 7.96
C ARG A 951 33.13 9.12 8.46
N GLU A 952 32.18 9.46 7.58
CA GLU A 952 30.99 10.21 7.98
C GLU A 952 30.07 9.37 8.87
N LEU A 953 29.89 8.09 8.54
CA LEU A 953 29.13 7.14 9.36
C LEU A 953 29.79 6.87 10.72
N LYS A 954 31.12 6.68 10.77
CA LYS A 954 31.86 6.53 12.03
C LYS A 954 31.70 7.74 12.95
N LYS A 955 31.71 8.95 12.37
CA LYS A 955 31.46 10.18 13.14
C LYS A 955 30.05 10.21 13.74
N LYS A 956 29.02 9.79 12.98
CA LYS A 956 27.64 9.67 13.49
C LYS A 956 27.52 8.58 14.57
N VAL A 957 28.23 7.47 14.43
CA VAL A 957 28.27 6.41 15.46
C VAL A 957 28.94 6.90 16.73
N GLU A 958 30.08 7.60 16.66
CA GLU A 958 30.73 8.21 17.83
C GLU A 958 29.83 9.25 18.52
N GLU A 959 29.10 10.07 17.75
CA GLU A 959 28.12 11.02 18.29
C GLU A 959 26.98 10.30 19.06
N LEU A 960 26.46 9.19 18.50
CA LEU A 960 25.42 8.36 19.12
C LEU A 960 25.92 7.52 20.30
N GLU A 961 27.17 7.06 20.27
CA GLU A 961 27.81 6.35 21.40
C GLU A 961 28.11 7.31 22.55
N GLU A 962 28.50 8.55 22.26
CA GLU A 962 28.68 9.57 23.29
C GLU A 962 27.34 10.00 23.92
N GLU A 963 26.26 10.06 23.14
CA GLU A 963 24.90 10.26 23.64
C GLU A 963 24.43 9.07 24.50
N ASN A 964 24.68 7.83 24.06
CA ASN A 964 24.39 6.62 24.85
C ASN A 964 25.23 6.52 26.14
N ARG A 965 26.49 6.96 26.10
CA ARG A 965 27.37 7.00 27.29
C ARG A 965 26.87 8.05 28.29
N LYS A 966 26.40 9.21 27.83
CA LYS A 966 25.76 10.24 28.69
C LYS A 966 24.46 9.72 29.34
N LEU A 967 23.75 8.81 28.69
CA LEU A 967 22.57 8.14 29.26
C LEU A 967 22.92 7.01 30.26
N ARG A 968 24.10 6.38 30.12
CA ARG A 968 24.56 5.26 30.99
C ARG A 968 25.33 5.68 32.24
N GLU A 969 25.81 6.92 32.35
CA GLU A 969 26.59 7.41 33.51
C GLU A 969 25.78 7.68 34.79
N LYS A 970 24.59 7.07 34.97
CA LYS A 970 23.93 7.00 36.28
C LYS A 970 23.48 5.58 36.63
N PRO A 971 24.34 4.77 37.26
CA PRO A 971 23.89 3.65 38.08
C PRO A 971 24.09 4.00 39.56
N SER A 972 22.99 4.21 40.27
CA SER A 972 22.92 4.14 41.73
C SER A 972 22.57 2.70 42.08
N GLU A 973 23.24 2.11 43.08
CA GLU A 973 23.14 0.71 43.53
C GLU A 973 21.75 0.22 44.02
N ALA A 974 20.65 0.89 43.65
CA ALA A 974 19.27 0.53 43.98
C ALA A 974 18.58 -0.36 42.93
N ASP A 975 19.27 -0.68 41.82
CA ASP A 975 18.61 -1.26 40.64
C ASP A 975 18.40 -2.78 40.69
N SER A 976 19.03 -3.53 41.60
CA SER A 976 18.82 -4.99 41.63
C SER A 976 17.46 -5.40 42.22
N GLU A 977 16.92 -4.65 43.19
CA GLU A 977 15.57 -4.89 43.72
C GLU A 977 14.51 -4.23 42.84
N ARG A 978 14.81 -3.06 42.26
CA ARG A 978 13.95 -2.40 41.26
C ARG A 978 13.77 -3.25 40.01
N VAL A 979 14.81 -3.94 39.55
CA VAL A 979 14.73 -4.85 38.40
C VAL A 979 13.90 -6.10 38.72
N ALA A 980 13.95 -6.62 39.95
CA ALA A 980 13.09 -7.73 40.35
C ALA A 980 11.61 -7.31 40.44
N GLU A 981 11.32 -6.14 41.01
CA GLU A 981 9.96 -5.56 41.03
C GLU A 981 9.48 -5.22 39.61
N LEU A 982 10.34 -4.69 38.74
CA LEU A 982 10.02 -4.41 37.34
C LEU A 982 9.84 -5.67 36.50
N VAL A 983 10.48 -6.80 36.84
CA VAL A 983 10.28 -8.09 36.16
C VAL A 983 8.94 -8.70 36.59
N GLU A 984 8.56 -8.60 37.87
CA GLU A 984 7.25 -9.05 38.36
C GLU A 984 6.12 -8.14 37.86
N GLU A 985 6.37 -6.83 37.79
CA GLU A 985 5.47 -5.85 37.19
C GLU A 985 5.38 -6.01 35.67
N ASN A 986 6.47 -6.35 34.97
CA ASN A 986 6.45 -6.68 33.53
C ASN A 986 5.75 -8.01 33.25
N ALA A 987 5.86 -9.03 34.11
CA ALA A 987 5.11 -10.27 33.95
C ALA A 987 3.60 -10.03 34.15
N ARG A 988 3.25 -9.17 35.10
CA ARG A 988 1.87 -8.76 35.35
C ARG A 988 1.33 -7.86 34.23
N LEU A 989 2.13 -6.89 33.78
CA LEU A 989 1.82 -6.03 32.63
C LEU A 989 1.76 -6.82 31.33
N ALA A 990 2.58 -7.85 31.11
CA ALA A 990 2.49 -8.73 29.95
C ALA A 990 1.23 -9.60 30.00
N GLY A 991 0.85 -10.10 31.19
CA GLY A 991 -0.44 -10.79 31.39
C GLY A 991 -1.65 -9.88 31.18
N ASP A 992 -1.56 -8.62 31.62
CA ASP A 992 -2.57 -7.60 31.37
C ASP A 992 -2.54 -7.13 29.92
N LEU A 993 -1.38 -7.02 29.26
CA LEU A 993 -1.20 -6.68 27.85
C LEU A 993 -1.67 -7.80 26.91
N LEU A 994 -1.59 -9.07 27.30
CA LEU A 994 -2.19 -10.19 26.55
C LEU A 994 -3.71 -10.24 26.70
N LYS A 995 -4.24 -9.85 27.87
CA LYS A 995 -5.69 -9.64 28.07
C LYS A 995 -6.18 -8.38 27.37
N GLU A 996 -5.37 -7.32 27.35
CA GLU A 996 -5.57 -6.07 26.63
C GLU A 996 -5.45 -6.32 25.13
N GLN A 997 -4.52 -7.15 24.64
CA GLN A 997 -4.38 -7.54 23.23
C GLN A 997 -5.52 -8.44 22.78
N ASN A 998 -6.03 -9.36 23.61
CA ASN A 998 -7.25 -10.11 23.29
C ASN A 998 -8.50 -9.22 23.33
N ARG A 999 -8.56 -8.27 24.26
CA ARG A 999 -9.59 -7.21 24.26
C ARG A 999 -9.42 -6.24 23.10
N ASN A 1000 -8.21 -5.95 22.66
CA ASN A 1000 -7.86 -5.02 21.59
C ASN A 1000 -7.91 -5.70 20.23
N ALA A 1001 -7.78 -7.01 20.12
CA ALA A 1001 -8.03 -7.75 18.87
C ALA A 1001 -9.54 -7.91 18.65
N ARG A 1002 -10.30 -8.19 19.72
CA ARG A 1002 -11.77 -8.14 19.68
C ARG A 1002 -12.30 -6.72 19.54
N SER A 1003 -11.68 -5.75 20.20
CA SER A 1003 -11.99 -4.33 20.05
C SER A 1003 -11.54 -3.84 18.69
N ALA A 1004 -10.42 -4.29 18.13
CA ALA A 1004 -9.94 -3.92 16.79
C ALA A 1004 -10.91 -4.44 15.73
N GLN A 1005 -11.33 -5.71 15.80
CA GLN A 1005 -12.39 -6.22 14.92
C GLN A 1005 -13.71 -5.49 15.10
N VAL A 1006 -14.09 -5.13 16.34
CA VAL A 1006 -15.31 -4.36 16.60
C VAL A 1006 -15.15 -2.89 16.21
N THR A 1007 -13.97 -2.29 16.28
CA THR A 1007 -13.68 -0.92 15.83
C THR A 1007 -13.51 -0.85 14.34
N GLU A 1008 -13.04 -1.91 13.69
CA GLU A 1008 -12.93 -2.03 12.24
C GLU A 1008 -14.31 -2.24 11.62
N LEU A 1009 -15.13 -3.13 12.19
CA LEU A 1009 -16.56 -3.22 11.83
C LEU A 1009 -17.31 -1.93 12.16
N LYS A 1010 -17.06 -1.29 13.32
CA LYS A 1010 -17.65 0.02 13.62
C LYS A 1010 -17.18 1.09 12.66
N ARG A 1011 -15.91 1.10 12.27
CA ARG A 1011 -15.33 2.03 11.29
C ARG A 1011 -15.93 1.80 9.92
N GLU A 1012 -16.12 0.55 9.48
CA GLU A 1012 -16.83 0.23 8.23
C GLU A 1012 -18.29 0.70 8.27
N TYR A 1013 -19.01 0.44 9.37
CA TYR A 1013 -20.38 0.95 9.56
C TYR A 1013 -20.44 2.48 9.68
N GLU A 1014 -19.44 3.09 10.29
CA GLU A 1014 -19.30 4.53 10.46
C GLU A 1014 -18.95 5.23 9.15
N ASP A 1015 -18.11 4.62 8.31
CA ASP A 1015 -17.78 5.07 6.96
C ASP A 1015 -18.99 4.92 6.04
N GLU A 1016 -19.79 3.85 6.18
CA GLU A 1016 -21.06 3.71 5.47
C GLU A 1016 -22.09 4.75 5.93
N LEU A 1017 -22.22 4.98 7.24
CA LEU A 1017 -23.09 6.01 7.80
C LEU A 1017 -22.66 7.42 7.38
N GLU A 1018 -21.36 7.69 7.27
CA GLU A 1018 -20.83 8.99 6.84
C GLU A 1018 -21.00 9.19 5.33
N LYS A 1019 -20.86 8.13 4.52
CA LYS A 1019 -21.23 8.13 3.09
C LYS A 1019 -22.73 8.34 2.90
N LEU A 1020 -23.57 7.73 3.73
CA LEU A 1020 -25.01 7.96 3.76
C LEU A 1020 -25.32 9.39 4.20
N GLY A 1021 -24.66 9.90 5.24
CA GLY A 1021 -24.79 11.27 5.74
C GLY A 1021 -24.40 12.32 4.70
N HIS A 1022 -23.28 12.12 3.98
CA HIS A 1022 -22.88 12.99 2.86
C HIS A 1022 -23.87 12.94 1.71
N LYS A 1023 -24.42 11.74 1.38
CA LYS A 1023 -25.47 11.62 0.37
C LYS A 1023 -26.75 12.34 0.80
N TYR A 1024 -27.17 12.19 2.05
CA TYR A 1024 -28.34 12.88 2.59
C TYR A 1024 -28.13 14.40 2.67
N SER A 1025 -26.94 14.85 3.06
CA SER A 1025 -26.60 16.29 3.09
C SER A 1025 -26.60 16.89 1.68
N LEU A 1026 -26.01 16.20 0.70
CA LEU A 1026 -26.05 16.65 -0.70
C LEU A 1026 -27.48 16.64 -1.25
N GLN A 1027 -28.29 15.64 -0.87
CA GLN A 1027 -29.70 15.56 -1.23
C GLN A 1027 -30.51 16.67 -0.55
N GLU A 1028 -30.24 16.99 0.71
CA GLU A 1028 -30.83 18.12 1.42
C GLU A 1028 -30.46 19.44 0.75
N GLU A 1029 -29.21 19.67 0.35
CA GLU A 1029 -28.82 20.89 -0.37
C GLU A 1029 -29.55 21.04 -1.69
N VAL A 1030 -29.71 19.95 -2.44
CA VAL A 1030 -30.49 19.92 -3.70
C VAL A 1030 -31.96 20.21 -3.42
N LEU A 1031 -32.57 19.55 -2.42
CA LEU A 1031 -33.94 19.79 -2.01
C LEU A 1031 -34.17 21.20 -1.48
N HIS A 1032 -33.23 21.78 -0.73
CA HIS A 1032 -33.31 23.17 -0.28
C HIS A 1032 -33.28 24.14 -1.46
N LYS A 1033 -32.47 23.85 -2.48
CA LYS A 1033 -32.40 24.63 -3.72
C LYS A 1033 -33.70 24.54 -4.51
N GLU A 1034 -34.27 23.33 -4.65
CA GLU A 1034 -35.56 23.12 -5.31
C GLU A 1034 -36.73 23.73 -4.54
N ILE A 1035 -36.76 23.62 -3.21
CA ILE A 1035 -37.76 24.28 -2.35
C ILE A 1035 -37.63 25.81 -2.51
N SER A 1036 -36.43 26.35 -2.56
CA SER A 1036 -36.19 27.77 -2.84
C SER A 1036 -36.77 28.18 -4.20
N ASP A 1037 -36.55 27.37 -5.24
CA ASP A 1037 -37.02 27.70 -6.59
C ASP A 1037 -38.54 27.51 -6.75
N LEU A 1038 -39.13 26.50 -6.09
CA LEU A 1038 -40.57 26.33 -5.99
C LEU A 1038 -41.22 27.47 -5.18
N ARG A 1039 -40.60 27.94 -4.10
CA ARG A 1039 -41.08 29.11 -3.35
C ARG A 1039 -41.11 30.36 -4.24
N LYS A 1040 -40.05 30.60 -5.03
CA LYS A 1040 -40.02 31.70 -6.01
C LYS A 1040 -41.13 31.53 -7.05
N SER A 1041 -41.36 30.33 -7.55
CA SER A 1041 -42.42 30.04 -8.52
C SER A 1041 -43.82 30.28 -7.93
N ILE A 1042 -44.11 29.77 -6.72
CA ILE A 1042 -45.36 30.01 -6.00
C ILE A 1042 -45.57 31.49 -5.72
N GLU A 1043 -44.51 32.24 -5.42
CA GLU A 1043 -44.60 33.68 -5.21
C GLU A 1043 -44.94 34.42 -6.52
N THR A 1044 -44.36 34.01 -7.66
CA THR A 1044 -44.72 34.54 -8.97
C THR A 1044 -46.15 34.21 -9.39
N ASP A 1045 -46.61 32.98 -9.16
CA ASP A 1045 -47.98 32.55 -9.45
C ASP A 1045 -48.98 33.21 -8.51
N GLY A 1046 -48.64 33.34 -7.23
CA GLY A 1046 -49.42 34.09 -6.24
C GLY A 1046 -49.55 35.56 -6.63
N ALA A 1047 -48.50 36.17 -7.19
CA ALA A 1047 -48.57 37.53 -7.74
C ALA A 1047 -49.46 37.62 -8.99
N LEU A 1048 -49.50 36.58 -9.82
CA LEU A 1048 -50.39 36.48 -10.98
C LEU A 1048 -51.86 36.34 -10.55
N VAL A 1049 -52.13 35.47 -9.57
CA VAL A 1049 -53.47 35.27 -8.99
C VAL A 1049 -53.95 36.53 -8.31
N ARG A 1050 -53.11 37.22 -7.52
CA ARG A 1050 -53.46 38.52 -6.93
C ARG A 1050 -53.83 39.56 -8.00
N ARG A 1051 -53.07 39.65 -9.10
CA ARG A 1051 -53.42 40.51 -10.25
C ARG A 1051 -54.76 40.11 -10.88
N LYS A 1052 -55.05 38.81 -11.01
CA LYS A 1052 -56.31 38.33 -11.56
C LYS A 1052 -57.49 38.60 -10.63
N ILE A 1053 -57.31 38.42 -9.32
CA ILE A 1053 -58.31 38.77 -8.30
C ILE A 1053 -58.61 40.26 -8.37
N SER A 1054 -57.59 41.14 -8.38
CA SER A 1054 -57.82 42.59 -8.52
C SER A 1054 -58.55 42.96 -9.83
N SER A 1055 -58.26 42.26 -10.94
CA SER A 1055 -59.00 42.42 -12.20
C SER A 1055 -60.48 42.03 -12.04
N LEU A 1056 -60.75 40.87 -11.44
CA LEU A 1056 -62.12 40.37 -11.23
C LEU A 1056 -62.90 41.22 -10.21
N GLU A 1057 -62.23 41.74 -9.19
CA GLU A 1057 -62.82 42.70 -8.25
C GLU A 1057 -63.20 44.00 -8.97
N SER A 1058 -62.34 44.51 -9.86
CA SER A 1058 -62.68 45.68 -10.68
C SER A 1058 -63.85 45.43 -11.63
N GLU A 1059 -64.02 44.20 -12.13
CA GLU A 1059 -65.17 43.81 -12.95
C GLU A 1059 -66.44 43.65 -12.10
N ARG A 1060 -66.33 43.03 -10.92
CA ARG A 1060 -67.43 42.94 -9.96
C ARG A 1060 -67.92 44.33 -9.56
N ASP A 1061 -67.03 45.26 -9.27
CA ASP A 1061 -67.40 46.62 -8.88
C ASP A 1061 -68.12 47.36 -10.03
N LYS A 1062 -67.70 47.14 -11.29
CA LYS A 1062 -68.43 47.63 -12.47
C LYS A 1062 -69.82 47.02 -12.58
N LEU A 1063 -69.94 45.71 -12.42
CA LEU A 1063 -71.23 45.00 -12.46
C LEU A 1063 -72.14 45.41 -11.30
N GLU A 1064 -71.61 45.68 -10.12
CA GLU A 1064 -72.37 46.21 -8.99
C GLU A 1064 -72.89 47.63 -9.26
N GLU A 1065 -72.10 48.48 -9.90
CA GLU A 1065 -72.58 49.79 -10.35
C GLU A 1065 -73.65 49.68 -11.44
N GLU A 1066 -73.49 48.77 -12.40
CA GLU A 1066 -74.54 48.46 -13.40
C GLU A 1066 -75.82 47.93 -12.74
N LEU A 1067 -75.70 47.07 -11.72
CA LEU A 1067 -76.83 46.55 -10.94
C LEU A 1067 -77.51 47.66 -10.12
N LYS A 1068 -76.75 48.56 -9.50
CA LYS A 1068 -77.30 49.74 -8.80
C LYS A 1068 -78.05 50.65 -9.76
N GLU A 1069 -77.53 50.84 -10.98
CA GLU A 1069 -78.20 51.63 -12.00
C GLU A 1069 -79.48 50.96 -12.50
N ALA A 1070 -79.45 49.64 -12.74
CA ALA A 1070 -80.65 48.86 -13.07
C ALA A 1070 -81.70 48.90 -11.94
N LYS A 1071 -81.28 48.81 -10.68
CA LYS A 1071 -82.17 48.98 -9.51
C LYS A 1071 -82.75 50.39 -9.45
N ARG A 1072 -81.97 51.45 -9.72
CA ARG A 1072 -82.50 52.82 -9.84
C ARG A 1072 -83.54 52.93 -10.96
N GLN A 1073 -83.37 52.26 -12.08
CA GLN A 1073 -84.36 52.21 -13.16
C GLN A 1073 -85.64 51.45 -12.75
N LEU A 1074 -85.50 50.37 -11.97
CA LEU A 1074 -86.63 49.58 -11.46
C LEU A 1074 -87.39 50.30 -10.33
N GLU A 1075 -86.69 51.04 -9.47
CA GLU A 1075 -87.27 51.92 -8.44
C GLU A 1075 -88.06 53.07 -9.09
N LYS A 1076 -87.51 53.68 -10.16
CA LYS A 1076 -88.23 54.65 -11.01
C LYS A 1076 -89.49 54.05 -11.63
N SER A 1077 -89.52 52.74 -11.89
CA SER A 1077 -90.69 52.01 -12.41
C SER A 1077 -91.73 51.71 -11.34
N ARG A 1078 -91.32 51.54 -10.07
CA ARG A 1078 -92.19 51.26 -8.92
C ARG A 1078 -92.82 52.50 -8.27
N GLN A 1079 -92.28 53.69 -8.52
CA GLN A 1079 -92.81 54.95 -7.96
C GLN A 1079 -94.03 55.54 -8.69
N ASN A 1080 -94.54 54.90 -9.75
CA ASN A 1080 -95.77 55.31 -10.44
C ASN A 1080 -96.87 54.24 -10.34
N GLY A 1081 -97.65 54.28 -9.26
CA GLY A 1081 -99.09 53.99 -9.26
C GLY A 1081 -99.54 52.55 -9.01
N GLY A 1082 -100.15 52.33 -7.83
CA GLY A 1082 -100.96 51.15 -7.55
C GLY A 1082 -102.44 51.33 -7.89
N SER A 1083 -103.12 50.22 -8.24
CA SER A 1083 -104.52 49.88 -7.91
C SER A 1083 -104.92 48.54 -8.59
N PRO A 1084 -105.91 47.77 -8.08
CA PRO A 1084 -106.01 46.33 -8.31
C PRO A 1084 -106.94 45.89 -9.47
N VAL A 1085 -106.57 44.74 -10.07
CA VAL A 1085 -107.37 43.59 -10.59
C VAL A 1085 -108.67 43.93 -11.36
N PRO A 1086 -108.90 43.46 -12.62
CA PRO A 1086 -109.25 42.04 -12.91
C PRO A 1086 -108.84 41.45 -14.31
N PRO A 1087 -109.01 40.11 -14.52
CA PRO A 1087 -108.70 39.39 -15.79
C PRO A 1087 -109.88 39.52 -16.80
N PRO A 1088 -109.86 39.02 -18.08
CA PRO A 1088 -109.05 37.94 -18.67
C PRO A 1088 -108.69 38.02 -20.20
N ARG A 1089 -107.99 36.98 -20.70
CA ARG A 1089 -108.05 36.34 -22.06
C ARG A 1089 -107.39 36.99 -23.30
N ARG A 1090 -106.54 36.15 -23.96
CA ARG A 1090 -106.40 35.84 -25.42
C ARG A 1090 -106.03 37.04 -26.35
N LEU A 1091 -105.14 37.00 -27.35
CA LEU A 1091 -104.60 36.01 -28.28
C LEU A 1091 -103.34 36.62 -28.96
N VAL A 1092 -102.38 35.77 -29.36
CA VAL A 1092 -101.72 35.65 -30.69
C VAL A 1092 -101.27 36.92 -31.45
N SER A 1093 -99.98 36.89 -31.82
CA SER A 1093 -99.45 37.13 -33.19
C SER A 1093 -98.55 38.34 -33.45
N SER A 1094 -97.30 38.00 -33.78
CA SER A 1094 -96.53 38.40 -34.99
C SER A 1094 -96.00 39.84 -35.20
N ASN A 1095 -94.73 39.83 -35.64
CA ASN A 1095 -94.04 40.77 -36.55
C ASN A 1095 -93.49 42.06 -35.90
N SER A 1096 -92.16 42.22 -35.83
CA SER A 1096 -91.21 42.57 -36.93
C SER A 1096 -91.23 44.07 -37.24
N THR A 1097 -90.08 44.71 -37.02
CA THR A 1097 -89.35 45.71 -37.86
C THR A 1097 -88.45 46.52 -36.92
N VAL A 1098 -87.12 46.39 -36.97
CA VAL A 1098 -86.20 46.99 -37.96
C VAL A 1098 -86.06 48.51 -37.79
N SER A 1099 -84.79 48.92 -37.80
CA SER A 1099 -84.25 50.23 -38.21
C SER A 1099 -83.84 51.21 -37.10
N THR A 1100 -82.52 51.39 -36.88
CA THR A 1100 -81.60 52.42 -37.48
C THR A 1100 -81.64 53.70 -36.64
N ASP A 1101 -80.58 54.41 -36.26
CA ASP A 1101 -79.23 54.65 -36.77
C ASP A 1101 -78.43 55.25 -35.57
N THR A 1102 -77.17 54.95 -35.26
CA THR A 1102 -75.87 55.19 -35.96
C THR A 1102 -75.10 56.37 -35.32
N PHE A 1103 -73.76 56.22 -35.30
CA PHE A 1103 -72.67 57.15 -34.93
C PHE A 1103 -72.29 57.15 -33.42
N LEU A 1104 -71.06 56.87 -32.95
CA LEU A 1104 -69.71 56.70 -33.51
C LEU A 1104 -68.86 55.91 -32.48
N SER A 1105 -67.96 55.04 -32.94
CA SER A 1105 -66.50 55.26 -32.80
C SER A 1105 -65.72 53.94 -32.89
N GLU A 1106 -64.66 54.00 -33.69
CA GLU A 1106 -63.79 52.95 -34.18
C GLU A 1106 -62.81 52.42 -33.11
N ARG A 1107 -62.51 51.11 -33.12
CA ARG A 1107 -61.16 50.53 -33.39
C ARG A 1107 -60.92 49.12 -32.82
N SER A 1108 -60.22 48.36 -33.66
CA SER A 1108 -59.31 47.22 -33.44
C SER A 1108 -59.84 45.80 -33.12
N THR A 1109 -60.11 45.10 -34.21
CA THR A 1109 -59.64 43.74 -34.60
C THR A 1109 -58.68 42.92 -33.71
N THR A 1110 -58.94 41.60 -33.71
CA THR A 1110 -58.09 40.38 -33.48
C THR A 1110 -58.25 39.63 -32.14
N PRO A 1111 -58.09 38.28 -32.08
CA PRO A 1111 -59.13 37.33 -32.50
C PRO A 1111 -59.35 36.13 -31.53
N SER A 1112 -60.49 35.46 -31.75
CA SER A 1112 -60.94 34.17 -31.20
C SER A 1112 -59.97 33.00 -31.47
N THR A 1113 -59.03 32.73 -30.56
CA THR A 1113 -58.19 31.52 -30.58
C THR A 1113 -58.74 30.40 -29.69
N GLU A 1114 -59.25 30.72 -28.50
CA GLU A 1114 -59.67 29.70 -27.52
C GLU A 1114 -60.90 28.88 -27.95
N LEU A 1115 -61.84 29.48 -28.68
CA LEU A 1115 -63.05 28.78 -29.12
C LEU A 1115 -62.76 27.78 -30.24
N ASP A 1116 -61.83 28.11 -31.14
CA ASP A 1116 -61.41 27.23 -32.23
C ASP A 1116 -60.42 26.16 -31.75
N GLU A 1117 -59.59 26.49 -30.75
CA GLU A 1117 -58.72 25.53 -30.06
C GLU A 1117 -59.54 24.52 -29.25
N SER A 1118 -60.60 24.95 -28.57
CA SER A 1118 -61.56 24.06 -27.90
C SER A 1118 -62.35 23.15 -28.85
N LYS A 1119 -62.59 23.58 -30.10
CA LYS A 1119 -63.19 22.71 -31.12
C LYS A 1119 -62.17 21.75 -31.70
N ARG A 1120 -60.92 22.18 -31.87
CA ARG A 1120 -59.79 21.37 -32.34
C ARG A 1120 -59.47 20.25 -31.34
N LEU A 1121 -59.35 20.57 -30.06
CA LEU A 1121 -59.12 19.61 -28.98
C LEU A 1121 -60.27 18.61 -28.84
N ARG A 1122 -61.54 19.05 -29.01
CA ARG A 1122 -62.68 18.12 -29.05
C ARG A 1122 -62.64 17.18 -30.24
N ALA A 1123 -62.26 17.66 -31.43
CA ALA A 1123 -62.11 16.82 -32.61
C ALA A 1123 -60.94 15.83 -32.49
N GLU A 1124 -59.87 16.21 -31.78
CA GLU A 1124 -58.69 15.39 -31.53
C GLU A 1124 -58.95 14.33 -30.45
N LEU A 1125 -59.75 14.66 -29.43
CA LEU A 1125 -60.27 13.71 -28.44
C LEU A 1125 -61.18 12.67 -29.11
N ASP A 1126 -62.08 13.08 -30.00
CA ASP A 1126 -62.94 12.17 -30.77
C ASP A 1126 -62.14 11.25 -31.69
N LYS A 1127 -61.07 11.76 -32.35
CA LYS A 1127 -60.15 10.93 -33.13
C LYS A 1127 -59.44 9.91 -32.27
N SER A 1128 -58.99 10.30 -31.08
CA SER A 1128 -58.30 9.43 -30.12
C SER A 1128 -59.23 8.33 -29.60
N GLN A 1129 -60.48 8.67 -29.27
CA GLN A 1129 -61.49 7.68 -28.87
C GLN A 1129 -61.86 6.70 -29.99
N ARG A 1130 -61.91 7.17 -31.24
CA ARG A 1130 -62.09 6.28 -32.42
C ARG A 1130 -60.89 5.38 -32.62
N LEU A 1131 -59.67 5.87 -32.47
CA LEU A 1131 -58.44 5.08 -32.58
C LEU A 1131 -58.39 4.00 -31.50
N VAL A 1132 -58.69 4.35 -30.24
CA VAL A 1132 -58.80 3.39 -29.13
C VAL A 1132 -59.87 2.34 -29.42
N SER A 1133 -61.02 2.74 -29.96
CA SER A 1133 -62.09 1.80 -30.35
C SER A 1133 -61.64 0.85 -31.47
N VAL A 1134 -60.89 1.33 -32.47
CA VAL A 1134 -60.34 0.52 -33.55
C VAL A 1134 -59.24 -0.42 -33.05
N LEU A 1135 -58.35 0.05 -32.19
CA LEU A 1135 -57.30 -0.76 -31.58
C LEU A 1135 -57.91 -1.85 -30.69
N ARG A 1136 -58.95 -1.52 -29.90
CA ARG A 1136 -59.68 -2.51 -29.10
C ARG A 1136 -60.38 -3.55 -29.96
N ARG A 1137 -60.94 -3.15 -31.10
CA ARG A 1137 -61.55 -4.06 -32.09
C ARG A 1137 -60.52 -4.94 -32.79
N LYS A 1138 -59.34 -4.39 -33.13
CA LYS A 1138 -58.21 -5.15 -33.68
C LYS A 1138 -57.61 -6.11 -32.66
N LEU A 1139 -57.54 -5.72 -31.39
CA LEU A 1139 -57.08 -6.59 -30.31
C LEU A 1139 -58.07 -7.74 -30.10
N GLN A 1140 -59.38 -7.45 -30.11
CA GLN A 1140 -60.43 -8.47 -30.04
C GLN A 1140 -60.46 -9.40 -31.26
N GLN A 1141 -60.15 -8.90 -32.45
CA GLN A 1141 -60.00 -9.74 -33.64
C GLN A 1141 -58.73 -10.61 -33.57
N ALA A 1142 -57.61 -10.06 -33.08
CA ALA A 1142 -56.37 -10.82 -32.89
C ALA A 1142 -56.51 -11.93 -31.84
N THR A 1143 -57.32 -11.71 -30.79
CA THR A 1143 -57.63 -12.74 -29.77
C THR A 1143 -58.71 -13.73 -30.21
N ALA A 1144 -59.40 -13.51 -31.33
CA ALA A 1144 -60.37 -14.44 -31.90
C ALA A 1144 -59.77 -15.35 -33.00
N THR A 1145 -58.54 -15.08 -33.44
CA THR A 1145 -57.77 -15.90 -34.41
C THR A 1145 -56.58 -16.63 -33.78
N ARG A 1146 -56.48 -16.64 -32.46
CA ARG A 1146 -55.74 -17.63 -31.66
C ARG A 1146 -56.76 -18.52 -30.98
#